data_AF-A0A3B7PVE0-F1
#
_entry.id   AF-A0A3B7PVE0-F1
#
_cell.length_a   1.000
_cell.length_b   1.000
_cell.length_c   1.000
_cell.angle_alpha   90.00
_cell.angle_beta   90.00
_cell.angle_gamma   90.00
#
_symmetry.space_group_name_H-M   'P 1'
#
loop_
_entity.id
_entity.type
_entity.pdbx_description
1 polymer ?
#
loop_
_entity_poly.entity_id
_entity_poly.type
_entity_poly.pdbx_seq_one_letter_code
_entity_poly.pdbx_strand_id
1 'polypeptide(L)'
;MTVLDHSTVDQIFHQPLSDEENSRLSSLIERSKTKKAFSQQLALDASKLLTTSKDRLDKIKDTGFFKRCWYSFTGKNQEVINQNSSDLIIIQHFAWHYLKELQEQNLIKAQSIATIRNNLSTTNELLYETRDFLEQAVNKIENIEIRLGLSEWSLNIKANKRKFKSHPKTILVLYLIYDFVKNNRGFDFSRKDINHIIVLLEEMKVNCDEELRFIDFIVELINDIDVIKLDSYQNLINLSYDEYHIDNKFIDENISSQFFNALYFLSGEYNKIYDLVSDENICDSDEKFEKIVSKFFGKEFNFLDSSYTFRQIIEELVDNSVFAVNIYKEINGFLDEEVEQPNDQYDSAEISEIELNNSFDELISKLNSTSVGSTTLLLKNFNIVMKSNDYAYYYDDSDFDTGFFSKVRSSVSGSATSFGRSSCTSDLNNYKKEVREFISNHRNNLFEANQIIERYKLEKIEFKDSIDYSDIDLDTSATNENWHNQFTYINDNIENTLNSFLQACEYTVQQLELFKNNEYKKSIVQIKRQAKLEEEKQKEIERKNKESISLSNGESIIIDWQKLENPPCHPEDISIIKSFNNNWLITNNENKIYISQDLKKWNSVAIECLDDFSYIKEIKVIDNLLIIFQNNYEEKGFIYSSDGINWKKSNIPNGIDYFNGIYPTENLTKFKDIWLWRFTKKTEYNYTEKGFFSDSVKKSDYNKSIIMCSSTLDGGWTEWECSPHLDEGLEIQNLFILPEANLPIFLAEYCWSYKSNKKKVDAKPQALYFSDNQKWRTCSWKIDTIQSNSFFEEVNNFYYCQTGYCESFTSQNGFEWHKKDMNFSVDQIFKLSNFNIFTSSNSLYFSTNINEFHEMILKDGSWEKFSLNDTKLLALHSPSHHENYLMLGNIEVKE
;
A
#
# COMPACT_ATOMS: atom_id res chain seq x y z
N MET A 1 2.94 19.30 38.23
CA MET A 1 4.38 19.33 38.57
C MET A 1 5.01 18.36 37.61
N THR A 2 5.67 18.88 36.58
CA THR A 2 5.95 18.17 35.33
C THR A 2 7.15 17.24 35.44
N VAL A 3 6.91 16.01 34.96
CA VAL A 3 7.81 15.05 34.35
C VAL A 3 9.08 15.71 33.80
N LEU A 4 10.24 15.15 34.19
CA LEU A 4 11.61 15.37 33.71
C LEU A 4 11.84 16.65 32.89
N ASP A 5 12.64 17.58 33.44
CA ASP A 5 13.09 18.76 32.71
C ASP A 5 13.61 18.33 31.35
N HIS A 6 13.05 18.98 30.37
CA HIS A 6 13.03 18.55 29.01
C HIS A 6 14.45 18.65 28.42
N SER A 7 15.32 19.46 29.04
CA SER A 7 16.76 19.62 28.77
C SER A 7 17.55 18.33 29.01
N THR A 8 17.04 17.51 29.93
CA THR A 8 17.63 16.23 30.31
C THR A 8 17.24 15.15 29.31
N VAL A 9 16.02 15.21 28.78
CA VAL A 9 15.46 14.31 27.75
C VAL A 9 16.25 14.46 26.43
N ASP A 10 16.46 15.67 25.91
CA ASP A 10 17.26 15.92 24.69
C ASP A 10 18.71 15.42 24.79
N GLN A 11 19.32 15.54 25.97
CA GLN A 11 20.69 15.03 26.21
C GLN A 11 20.74 13.50 26.23
N ILE A 12 19.65 12.83 26.60
CA ILE A 12 19.53 11.39 26.63
C ILE A 12 19.30 10.84 25.21
N PHE A 13 18.38 11.37 24.41
CA PHE A 13 18.01 10.72 23.14
C PHE A 13 19.03 10.87 22.00
N HIS A 14 19.98 11.81 22.11
CA HIS A 14 21.01 12.07 21.08
C HIS A 14 22.44 11.66 21.45
N GLN A 15 22.67 11.14 22.67
CA GLN A 15 23.97 10.59 23.02
C GLN A 15 24.14 9.17 22.46
N PRO A 16 25.31 8.84 21.87
CA PRO A 16 25.64 7.48 21.51
C PRO A 16 25.80 6.64 22.78
N LEU A 17 25.36 5.38 22.73
CA LEU A 17 25.68 4.40 23.74
C LEU A 17 27.20 4.24 23.88
N SER A 18 27.67 3.95 25.09
CA SER A 18 29.07 3.56 25.30
C SER A 18 29.40 2.25 24.59
N ASP A 19 30.69 1.96 24.35
CA ASP A 19 31.11 0.72 23.69
C ASP A 19 30.62 -0.55 24.40
N GLU A 20 30.54 -0.49 25.74
CA GLU A 20 30.00 -1.60 26.55
C GLU A 20 28.48 -1.75 26.35
N GLU A 21 27.74 -0.65 26.28
CA GLU A 21 26.30 -0.65 26.04
C GLU A 21 25.97 -1.09 24.60
N ASN A 22 26.73 -0.66 23.60
CA ASN A 22 26.60 -1.08 22.20
C ASN A 22 26.84 -2.59 22.02
N SER A 23 27.87 -3.13 22.69
CA SER A 23 28.16 -4.57 22.68
C SER A 23 27.01 -5.38 23.28
N ARG A 24 26.44 -4.91 24.39
CA ARG A 24 25.27 -5.55 25.03
C ARG A 24 24.02 -5.45 24.17
N LEU A 25 23.76 -4.28 23.59
CA LEU A 25 22.64 -4.08 22.67
C LEU A 25 22.75 -5.04 21.49
N SER A 26 23.93 -5.13 20.86
CA SER A 26 24.20 -6.08 19.78
C SER A 26 23.91 -7.53 20.19
N SER A 27 24.29 -7.93 21.41
CA SER A 27 24.00 -9.27 21.93
C SER A 27 22.50 -9.52 22.19
N LEU A 28 21.75 -8.50 22.61
CA LEU A 28 20.29 -8.58 22.78
C LEU A 28 19.59 -8.68 21.42
N ILE A 29 20.11 -7.98 20.41
CA ILE A 29 19.60 -8.04 19.03
C ILE A 29 19.95 -9.37 18.34
N GLU A 30 21.09 -9.98 18.67
CA GLU A 30 21.41 -11.33 18.19
C GLU A 30 20.50 -12.37 18.87
N ARG A 31 20.23 -12.21 20.16
CA ARG A 31 19.24 -13.04 20.89
C ARG A 31 17.82 -12.85 20.38
N SER A 32 17.43 -11.65 19.93
CA SER A 32 16.08 -11.42 19.41
C SER A 32 15.81 -12.15 18.08
N LYS A 33 16.86 -12.44 17.30
CA LYS A 33 16.75 -13.27 16.08
C LYS A 33 16.38 -14.72 16.37
N THR A 34 16.71 -15.23 17.56
CA THR A 34 16.49 -16.63 17.97
C THR A 34 15.34 -16.80 18.97
N LYS A 35 15.13 -15.85 19.89
CA LYS A 35 14.06 -15.86 20.90
C LYS A 35 13.00 -14.80 20.61
N LYS A 36 12.12 -15.10 19.64
CA LYS A 36 11.19 -14.12 19.05
C LYS A 36 10.18 -13.55 20.05
N ALA A 37 9.57 -14.37 20.91
CA ALA A 37 8.50 -13.91 21.78
C ALA A 37 9.02 -13.21 23.05
N PHE A 38 10.13 -13.68 23.65
CA PHE A 38 10.90 -12.88 24.63
C PHE A 38 11.29 -11.50 24.09
N SER A 39 11.76 -11.41 22.84
CA SER A 39 12.11 -10.12 22.24
C SER A 39 10.91 -9.20 22.02
N GLN A 40 9.76 -9.74 21.62
CA GLN A 40 8.54 -8.93 21.51
C GLN A 40 8.09 -8.42 22.88
N GLN A 41 8.14 -9.29 23.90
CA GLN A 41 7.79 -8.89 25.27
C GLN A 41 8.71 -7.77 25.78
N LEU A 42 10.02 -7.90 25.54
CA LEU A 42 10.99 -6.89 25.95
C LEU A 42 10.78 -5.56 25.19
N ALA A 43 10.32 -5.61 23.94
CA ALA A 43 9.93 -4.42 23.18
C ALA A 43 8.68 -3.74 23.75
N LEU A 44 7.65 -4.51 24.14
CA LEU A 44 6.47 -3.95 24.83
C LEU A 44 6.86 -3.34 26.18
N ASP A 45 7.68 -4.04 26.96
CA ASP A 45 8.16 -3.56 28.27
C ASP A 45 9.03 -2.31 28.13
N ALA A 46 9.87 -2.23 27.08
CA ALA A 46 10.65 -1.04 26.74
C ALA A 46 9.73 0.15 26.42
N SER A 47 8.68 -0.05 25.62
CA SER A 47 7.71 1.01 25.30
C SER A 47 6.95 1.53 26.52
N LYS A 48 6.59 0.64 27.45
CA LYS A 48 5.96 0.99 28.74
C LYS A 48 6.95 1.70 29.67
N LEU A 49 8.22 1.30 29.68
CA LEU A 49 9.25 1.96 30.47
C LEU A 49 9.50 3.40 30.01
N LEU A 50 9.52 3.65 28.70
CA LEU A 50 9.70 4.99 28.12
C LEU A 50 8.60 5.98 28.52
N THR A 51 7.39 5.48 28.76
CA THR A 51 6.22 6.32 29.12
C THR A 51 6.06 6.50 30.64
N THR A 52 6.94 5.88 31.43
CA THR A 52 6.82 5.91 32.89
C THR A 52 7.47 7.15 33.51
N SER A 53 6.75 7.82 34.43
CA SER A 53 7.22 9.03 35.09
C SER A 53 8.15 8.75 36.28
N LYS A 54 9.05 9.71 36.53
CA LYS A 54 10.01 9.68 37.66
C LYS A 54 9.34 9.55 39.03
N ASP A 55 8.17 10.17 39.22
CA ASP A 55 7.43 10.16 40.49
C ASP A 55 6.80 8.79 40.81
N ARG A 56 6.73 7.86 39.85
CA ARG A 56 6.19 6.49 40.03
C ARG A 56 7.28 5.43 40.18
N LEU A 57 8.57 5.78 40.10
CA LEU A 57 9.70 4.84 40.15
C LEU A 57 9.63 3.90 41.36
N ASP A 58 9.27 4.42 42.53
CA ASP A 58 9.18 3.62 43.76
C ASP A 58 8.04 2.60 43.77
N LYS A 59 7.02 2.77 42.92
CA LYS A 59 5.86 1.87 42.83
C LYS A 59 6.03 0.81 41.75
N ILE A 60 6.75 1.13 40.68
CA ILE A 60 6.91 0.24 39.53
C ILE A 60 8.13 -0.68 39.63
N LYS A 61 9.10 -0.37 40.50
CA LYS A 61 10.37 -1.13 40.57
C LYS A 61 10.19 -2.62 40.86
N ASP A 62 9.10 -2.96 41.53
CA ASP A 62 8.76 -4.34 41.89
C ASP A 62 7.94 -5.07 40.82
N THR A 63 7.49 -4.37 39.77
CA THR A 63 6.69 -4.95 38.67
C THR A 63 7.54 -5.81 37.73
N GLY A 64 6.89 -6.80 37.11
CA GLY A 64 7.55 -7.75 36.20
C GLY A 64 8.24 -7.07 35.02
N PHE A 65 7.57 -6.12 34.35
CA PHE A 65 8.13 -5.42 33.19
C PHE A 65 9.39 -4.63 33.55
N PHE A 66 9.39 -3.91 34.67
CA PHE A 66 10.54 -3.10 35.10
C PHE A 66 11.74 -4.00 35.41
N LYS A 67 11.50 -5.12 36.11
CA LYS A 67 12.55 -6.11 36.42
C LYS A 67 13.12 -6.76 35.16
N ARG A 68 12.28 -7.08 34.17
CA ARG A 68 12.72 -7.64 32.88
C ARG A 68 13.57 -6.64 32.08
N CYS A 69 13.15 -5.38 31.99
CA CYS A 69 13.95 -4.32 31.36
C CYS A 69 15.26 -4.08 32.12
N TRP A 70 15.22 -3.99 33.45
CA TRP A 70 16.39 -3.77 34.28
C TRP A 70 17.43 -4.87 34.09
N TYR A 71 17.02 -6.13 34.21
CA TYR A 71 17.91 -7.28 34.05
C TYR A 71 18.48 -7.34 32.63
N SER A 72 17.62 -7.17 31.62
CA SER A 72 18.03 -7.31 30.21
C SER A 72 18.98 -6.21 29.76
N PHE A 73 18.73 -4.95 30.15
CA PHE A 73 19.54 -3.81 29.71
C PHE A 73 20.79 -3.61 30.56
N THR A 74 20.74 -3.88 31.87
CA THR A 74 21.88 -3.62 32.76
C THR A 74 22.74 -4.85 33.08
N GLY A 75 22.21 -6.06 32.89
CA GLY A 75 22.86 -7.31 33.31
C GLY A 75 22.98 -7.49 34.82
N LYS A 76 22.39 -6.58 35.62
CA LYS A 76 22.42 -6.63 37.09
C LYS A 76 21.24 -7.46 37.61
N ASN A 77 21.49 -8.27 38.64
CA ASN A 77 20.46 -9.08 39.30
C ASN A 77 19.38 -8.21 39.96
N GLN A 78 18.19 -8.80 40.13
CA GLN A 78 16.98 -8.14 40.65
C GLN A 78 17.15 -7.51 42.04
N GLU A 79 18.14 -7.94 42.83
CA GLU A 79 18.44 -7.43 44.17
C GLU A 79 19.20 -6.08 44.17
N VAL A 80 19.73 -5.62 43.03
CA VAL A 80 20.61 -4.44 42.92
C VAL A 80 19.90 -3.24 42.28
N ILE A 81 18.59 -3.08 42.52
CA ILE A 81 17.86 -1.89 42.07
C ILE A 81 18.10 -0.76 43.09
N ASN A 82 19.02 0.16 42.78
CA ASN A 82 19.28 1.35 43.60
C ASN A 82 18.12 2.36 43.46
N GLN A 83 17.78 3.04 44.56
CA GLN A 83 16.60 3.93 44.66
C GLN A 83 16.79 5.33 44.02
N ASN A 84 17.46 5.44 42.86
CA ASN A 84 17.79 6.76 42.30
C ASN A 84 17.23 6.98 40.90
N SER A 85 16.59 8.14 40.71
CA SER A 85 16.03 8.59 39.42
C SER A 85 17.01 8.68 38.25
N SER A 86 18.32 8.67 38.53
CA SER A 86 19.37 8.59 37.50
C SER A 86 19.37 7.23 36.79
N ASP A 87 19.03 6.15 37.50
CA ASP A 87 19.05 4.81 36.91
C ASP A 87 17.86 4.58 35.97
N LEU A 88 16.70 5.17 36.29
CA LEU A 88 15.53 5.16 35.40
C LEU A 88 15.85 5.84 34.06
N ILE A 89 16.54 6.98 34.11
CA ILE A 89 17.00 7.73 32.92
C ILE A 89 17.92 6.87 32.05
N ILE A 90 18.91 6.20 32.65
CA ILE A 90 19.86 5.35 31.93
C ILE A 90 19.16 4.17 31.25
N ILE A 91 18.16 3.58 31.91
CA ILE A 91 17.46 2.42 31.36
C ILE A 91 16.43 2.84 30.32
N GLN A 92 15.80 4.01 30.45
CA GLN A 92 14.99 4.60 29.39
C GLN A 92 15.83 4.92 28.15
N HIS A 93 17.07 5.41 28.33
CA HIS A 93 18.02 5.60 27.24
C HIS A 93 18.31 4.30 26.48
N PHE A 94 18.58 3.23 27.22
CA PHE A 94 18.86 1.92 26.63
C PHE A 94 17.62 1.31 25.95
N ALA A 95 16.44 1.45 26.58
CA ALA A 95 15.16 1.00 26.04
C ALA A 95 14.84 1.65 24.68
N TRP A 96 15.19 2.92 24.51
CA TRP A 96 15.06 3.64 23.25
C TRP A 96 15.95 3.07 22.15
N HIS A 97 17.25 2.95 22.39
CA HIS A 97 18.19 2.39 21.42
C HIS A 97 17.87 0.93 21.08
N TYR A 98 17.35 0.16 22.04
CA TYR A 98 16.85 -1.19 21.79
C TYR A 98 15.65 -1.23 20.84
N LEU A 99 14.64 -0.37 21.05
CA LEU A 99 13.51 -0.27 20.13
C LEU A 99 13.91 0.20 18.74
N LYS A 100 14.85 1.15 18.66
CA LYS A 100 15.41 1.65 17.40
C LYS A 100 16.13 0.55 16.61
N GLU A 101 17.02 -0.20 17.24
CA GLU A 101 17.75 -1.30 16.58
C GLU A 101 16.82 -2.45 16.16
N LEU A 102 15.84 -2.82 17.00
CA LEU A 102 14.82 -3.80 16.60
C LEU A 102 14.04 -3.34 15.37
N GLN A 103 13.74 -2.04 15.28
CA GLN A 103 13.06 -1.44 14.15
C GLN A 103 13.95 -1.40 12.89
N GLU A 104 15.20 -0.95 12.99
CA GLU A 104 16.14 -0.92 11.85
C GLU A 104 16.39 -2.32 11.25
N GLN A 105 16.31 -3.36 12.09
CA GLN A 105 16.49 -4.75 11.67
C GLN A 105 15.17 -5.48 11.34
N ASN A 106 14.02 -4.78 11.32
CA ASN A 106 12.68 -5.35 11.09
C ASN A 106 12.32 -6.54 12.01
N LEU A 107 12.76 -6.49 13.27
CA LEU A 107 12.57 -7.57 14.26
C LEU A 107 11.31 -7.36 15.12
N ILE A 108 10.59 -6.25 14.96
CA ILE A 108 9.30 -6.01 15.63
C ILE A 108 8.18 -6.66 14.80
N LYS A 109 7.42 -7.58 15.41
CA LYS A 109 6.27 -8.20 14.74
C LYS A 109 5.13 -7.19 14.58
N ALA A 110 4.39 -7.28 13.48
CA ALA A 110 3.23 -6.42 13.20
C ALA A 110 2.23 -6.32 14.38
N GLN A 111 2.00 -7.44 15.09
CA GLN A 111 1.11 -7.55 16.26
C GLN A 111 1.60 -6.75 17.48
N SER A 112 2.90 -6.53 17.64
CA SER A 112 3.46 -5.76 18.76
C SER A 112 3.47 -4.25 18.47
N ILE A 113 3.36 -3.86 17.19
CA ILE A 113 3.41 -2.46 16.74
C ILE A 113 2.21 -1.67 17.27
N ALA A 114 1.00 -2.25 17.29
CA ALA A 114 -0.20 -1.56 17.77
C ALA A 114 -0.10 -1.22 19.27
N THR A 115 0.38 -2.15 20.09
CA THR A 115 0.57 -1.95 21.54
C THR A 115 1.72 -0.97 21.83
N ILE A 116 2.83 -1.06 21.09
CA ILE A 116 3.94 -0.09 21.19
C ILE A 116 3.44 1.30 20.81
N ARG A 117 2.68 1.43 19.71
CA ARG A 117 2.04 2.68 19.27
C ARG A 117 1.16 3.27 20.37
N ASN A 118 0.26 2.48 20.95
CA ASN A 118 -0.70 2.97 21.94
C ASN A 118 0.00 3.36 23.26
N ASN A 119 1.01 2.60 23.70
CA ASN A 119 1.85 2.98 24.83
C ASN A 119 2.55 4.31 24.55
N LEU A 120 3.19 4.45 23.39
CA LEU A 120 3.95 5.64 23.01
C LEU A 120 3.09 6.84 22.60
N SER A 121 1.79 6.65 22.31
CA SER A 121 0.84 7.69 21.91
C SER A 121 0.69 8.81 22.97
N THR A 122 1.14 8.53 24.19
CA THR A 122 1.10 9.45 25.34
C THR A 122 2.43 10.16 25.61
N THR A 123 3.48 9.87 24.83
CA THR A 123 4.81 10.51 24.93
C THR A 123 5.01 11.53 23.80
N ASN A 124 5.57 12.65 24.19
CA ASN A 124 5.53 13.92 23.47
C ASN A 124 6.66 13.99 22.39
N GLU A 125 6.61 14.99 21.49
CA GLU A 125 7.18 15.09 20.10
C GLU A 125 8.44 14.31 19.63
N LEU A 126 9.31 13.78 20.48
CA LEU A 126 10.56 13.07 20.11
C LEU A 126 10.37 11.67 19.50
N LEU A 127 9.21 11.03 19.69
CA LEU A 127 8.92 9.68 19.20
C LEU A 127 8.06 9.66 17.92
N TYR A 128 7.80 10.83 17.34
CA TYR A 128 6.98 10.97 16.13
C TYR A 128 7.59 10.26 14.93
N GLU A 129 8.91 10.32 14.72
CA GLU A 129 9.58 9.61 13.61
C GLU A 129 9.46 8.10 13.74
N THR A 130 9.59 7.54 14.95
CA THR A 130 9.38 6.10 15.18
C THR A 130 7.91 5.72 15.01
N ARG A 131 6.97 6.59 15.41
CA ARG A 131 5.53 6.36 15.23
C ARG A 131 5.14 6.39 13.75
N ASP A 132 5.61 7.39 13.00
CA ASP A 132 5.33 7.59 11.57
C ASP A 132 6.02 6.51 10.71
N PHE A 133 7.26 6.13 11.05
CA PHE A 133 7.94 5.01 10.42
C PHE A 133 7.28 3.66 10.73
N LEU A 134 6.82 3.42 11.97
CA LEU A 134 6.04 2.23 12.31
C LEU A 134 4.68 2.21 11.59
N GLU A 135 4.03 3.36 11.39
CA GLU A 135 2.84 3.49 10.53
C GLU A 135 3.14 3.15 9.06
N GLN A 136 4.30 3.55 8.55
CA GLN A 136 4.76 3.19 7.20
C GLN A 136 5.19 1.72 7.08
N ALA A 137 5.75 1.12 8.13
CA ALA A 137 6.10 -0.30 8.18
C ALA A 137 4.85 -1.19 8.24
N VAL A 138 3.78 -0.75 8.93
CA VAL A 138 2.45 -1.38 8.91
C VAL A 138 1.88 -1.43 7.50
N ASN A 139 2.09 -0.38 6.68
CA ASN A 139 1.62 -0.36 5.30
C ASN A 139 2.45 -1.23 4.33
N LYS A 140 3.69 -1.60 4.70
CA LYS A 140 4.56 -2.50 3.91
C LYS A 140 4.35 -3.98 4.21
N ILE A 141 3.74 -4.33 5.34
CA ILE A 141 3.45 -5.70 5.76
C ILE A 141 1.95 -5.97 5.56
N GLU A 142 1.50 -5.94 4.30
CA GLU A 142 0.15 -6.36 3.94
C GLU A 142 0.20 -7.65 3.12
N ASN A 143 0.06 -8.78 3.82
CA ASN A 143 -0.22 -10.06 3.18
C ASN A 143 -1.70 -10.11 2.75
N ILE A 144 -1.93 -10.57 1.53
CA ILE A 144 -3.25 -10.93 1.01
C ILE A 144 -3.43 -12.43 1.26
N GLU A 145 -4.36 -12.81 2.13
CA GLU A 145 -4.95 -14.15 2.17
C GLU A 145 -6.46 -13.99 2.32
N ILE A 146 -7.22 -14.58 1.41
CA ILE A 146 -8.66 -14.76 1.55
C ILE A 146 -8.86 -15.96 2.48
N ARG A 147 -9.33 -15.74 3.72
CA ARG A 147 -9.50 -16.79 4.74
C ARG A 147 -10.98 -17.18 4.89
N LEU A 148 -11.35 -18.36 4.37
CA LEU A 148 -12.72 -18.89 4.38
C LEU A 148 -13.32 -19.04 5.79
N GLY A 149 -12.52 -19.31 6.83
CA GLY A 149 -13.00 -19.51 8.21
C GLY A 149 -13.55 -18.25 8.90
N LEU A 150 -12.99 -17.07 8.59
CA LEU A 150 -13.48 -15.80 9.15
C LEU A 150 -14.84 -15.39 8.55
N SER A 151 -15.05 -15.74 7.28
CA SER A 151 -16.33 -15.56 6.61
C SER A 151 -17.42 -16.44 7.24
N GLU A 152 -17.11 -17.67 7.62
CA GLU A 152 -18.06 -18.57 8.31
C GLU A 152 -18.40 -18.10 9.73
N TRP A 153 -17.41 -17.68 10.52
CA TRP A 153 -17.64 -17.06 11.84
C TRP A 153 -18.53 -15.81 11.71
N SER A 154 -18.20 -14.91 10.78
CA SER A 154 -18.97 -13.69 10.52
C SER A 154 -20.40 -14.01 10.08
N LEU A 155 -20.59 -14.98 9.19
CA LEU A 155 -21.91 -15.46 8.75
C LEU A 155 -22.71 -16.05 9.93
N ASN A 156 -22.08 -16.80 10.84
CA ASN A 156 -22.73 -17.36 12.02
C ASN A 156 -23.22 -16.27 12.98
N ILE A 157 -22.42 -15.22 13.19
CA ILE A 157 -22.82 -14.04 13.97
C ILE A 157 -23.97 -13.30 13.26
N LYS A 158 -23.88 -13.07 11.95
CA LYS A 158 -24.93 -12.39 11.14
C LYS A 158 -26.25 -13.16 11.15
N ALA A 159 -26.21 -14.49 11.04
CA ALA A 159 -27.38 -15.35 11.12
C ALA A 159 -28.06 -15.26 12.50
N ASN A 160 -27.29 -15.04 13.56
CA ASN A 160 -27.76 -14.92 14.94
C ASN A 160 -27.93 -13.48 15.44
N LYS A 161 -27.86 -12.45 14.57
CA LYS A 161 -27.86 -11.01 14.93
C LYS A 161 -28.93 -10.55 15.93
N ARG A 162 -30.08 -11.23 15.97
CA ARG A 162 -31.17 -10.93 16.91
C ARG A 162 -30.78 -11.19 18.37
N LYS A 163 -29.88 -12.13 18.65
CA LYS A 163 -29.37 -12.43 20.00
C LYS A 163 -28.44 -11.33 20.52
N PHE A 164 -27.77 -10.61 19.63
CA PHE A 164 -26.77 -9.60 19.98
C PHE A 164 -27.36 -8.21 20.19
N LYS A 165 -28.58 -7.94 19.71
CA LYS A 165 -29.23 -6.63 19.80
C LYS A 165 -29.62 -6.20 21.22
N SER A 166 -29.62 -7.14 22.17
CA SER A 166 -29.95 -6.88 23.58
C SER A 166 -28.74 -6.58 24.46
N HIS A 167 -27.52 -6.71 23.94
CA HIS A 167 -26.32 -6.42 24.71
C HIS A 167 -26.01 -4.91 24.72
N PRO A 168 -25.58 -4.35 25.86
CA PRO A 168 -25.03 -3.01 25.91
C PRO A 168 -23.79 -2.84 25.02
N LYS A 169 -23.48 -1.60 24.62
CA LYS A 169 -22.50 -1.28 23.58
C LYS A 169 -21.10 -1.81 23.92
N THR A 170 -20.60 -1.56 25.14
CA THR A 170 -19.25 -2.00 25.53
C THR A 170 -19.15 -3.52 25.61
N ILE A 171 -20.20 -4.17 26.12
CA ILE A 171 -20.29 -5.63 26.21
C ILE A 171 -20.37 -6.27 24.84
N LEU A 172 -21.10 -5.68 23.89
CA LEU A 172 -21.18 -6.19 22.52
C LEU A 172 -19.80 -6.17 21.84
N VAL A 173 -19.04 -5.09 22.03
CA VAL A 173 -17.66 -4.96 21.52
C VAL A 173 -16.76 -6.02 22.14
N LEU A 174 -16.74 -6.14 23.48
CA LEU A 174 -15.93 -7.16 24.16
C LEU A 174 -16.33 -8.59 23.77
N TYR A 175 -17.63 -8.84 23.62
CA TYR A 175 -18.13 -10.15 23.24
C TYR A 175 -17.62 -10.57 21.86
N LEU A 176 -17.75 -9.70 20.85
CA LEU A 176 -17.27 -10.03 19.51
C LEU A 176 -15.75 -10.20 19.46
N ILE A 177 -14.99 -9.42 20.23
CA ILE A 177 -13.53 -9.55 20.34
C ILE A 177 -13.14 -10.90 20.96
N TYR A 178 -13.67 -11.22 22.14
CA TYR A 178 -13.27 -12.43 22.86
C TYR A 178 -13.86 -13.69 22.22
N ASP A 179 -15.04 -13.63 21.62
CA ASP A 179 -15.58 -14.73 20.80
C ASP A 179 -14.72 -14.98 19.57
N PHE A 180 -14.29 -13.91 18.88
CA PHE A 180 -13.35 -13.99 17.76
C PHE A 180 -12.04 -14.66 18.20
N VAL A 181 -11.41 -14.21 19.29
CA VAL A 181 -10.15 -14.80 19.78
C VAL A 181 -10.34 -16.25 20.22
N LYS A 182 -11.44 -16.58 20.91
CA LYS A 182 -11.70 -17.93 21.44
C LYS A 182 -12.03 -18.95 20.35
N ASN A 183 -12.71 -18.54 19.29
CA ASN A 183 -13.08 -19.43 18.18
C ASN A 183 -11.97 -19.56 17.12
N ASN A 184 -10.93 -18.73 17.20
CA ASN A 184 -9.84 -18.68 16.21
C ASN A 184 -8.44 -18.81 16.84
N ARG A 185 -8.30 -19.57 17.94
CA ARG A 185 -7.09 -19.73 18.78
C ARG A 185 -5.82 -20.21 18.07
N GLY A 186 -5.91 -20.65 16.81
CA GLY A 186 -4.81 -21.21 16.02
C GLY A 186 -4.18 -20.26 15.00
N PHE A 187 -4.61 -18.99 14.92
CA PHE A 187 -4.19 -18.08 13.86
C PHE A 187 -3.43 -16.86 14.37
N ASP A 188 -2.36 -16.49 13.65
CA ASP A 188 -1.81 -15.13 13.72
C ASP A 188 -2.74 -14.20 12.92
N PHE A 189 -3.39 -13.25 13.61
CA PHE A 189 -4.32 -12.29 13.01
C PHE A 189 -3.59 -11.13 12.35
N SER A 190 -4.11 -10.68 11.21
CA SER A 190 -3.74 -9.45 10.52
C SER A 190 -4.76 -8.34 10.74
N ARG A 191 -4.41 -7.09 10.41
CA ARG A 191 -5.33 -5.95 10.48
C ARG A 191 -6.57 -6.12 9.57
N LYS A 192 -6.42 -6.81 8.44
CA LYS A 192 -7.55 -7.14 7.53
C LYS A 192 -8.50 -8.18 8.15
N ASP A 193 -8.01 -9.05 9.02
CA ASP A 193 -8.86 -10.00 9.73
C ASP A 193 -9.75 -9.29 10.76
N ILE A 194 -9.21 -8.27 11.45
CA ILE A 194 -9.93 -7.41 12.39
C ILE A 194 -11.07 -6.66 11.70
N ASN A 195 -10.96 -6.36 10.39
CA ASN A 195 -12.05 -5.72 9.63
C ASN A 195 -13.34 -6.55 9.66
N HIS A 196 -13.29 -7.87 9.87
CA HIS A 196 -14.51 -8.66 10.03
C HIS A 196 -15.27 -8.28 11.31
N ILE A 197 -14.55 -8.00 12.41
CA ILE A 197 -15.14 -7.51 13.67
C ILE A 197 -15.71 -6.10 13.45
N ILE A 198 -14.96 -5.24 12.76
CA ILE A 198 -15.35 -3.85 12.50
C ILE A 198 -16.61 -3.78 11.64
N VAL A 199 -16.65 -4.51 10.52
CA VAL A 199 -17.83 -4.59 9.64
C VAL A 199 -19.04 -5.12 10.40
N LEU A 200 -18.88 -6.14 11.26
CA LEU A 200 -19.97 -6.66 12.09
C LEU A 200 -20.48 -5.62 13.08
N LEU A 201 -19.59 -4.89 13.75
CA LEU A 201 -19.95 -3.83 14.68
C LEU A 201 -20.66 -2.67 13.98
N GLU A 202 -20.20 -2.26 12.80
CA GLU A 202 -20.86 -1.24 11.96
C GLU A 202 -22.25 -1.70 11.50
N GLU A 203 -22.41 -2.97 11.07
CA GLU A 203 -23.70 -3.57 10.75
C GLU A 203 -24.65 -3.62 11.98
N MET A 204 -24.08 -3.70 13.18
CA MET A 204 -24.79 -3.61 14.46
C MET A 204 -24.97 -2.17 14.97
N LYS A 205 -24.62 -1.16 14.16
CA LYS A 205 -24.72 0.28 14.43
C LYS A 205 -23.80 0.81 15.53
N VAL A 206 -22.66 0.16 15.73
CA VAL A 206 -21.56 0.70 16.54
C VAL A 206 -20.61 1.45 15.61
N ASN A 207 -20.38 2.75 15.86
CA ASN A 207 -19.43 3.53 15.09
C ASN A 207 -18.00 3.23 15.56
N CYS A 208 -17.25 2.46 14.77
CA CYS A 208 -15.90 2.06 15.14
C CYS A 208 -14.87 3.20 15.09
N ASP A 209 -15.17 4.30 14.39
CA ASP A 209 -14.30 5.47 14.26
C ASP A 209 -14.70 6.61 15.22
N GLU A 210 -15.66 6.36 16.12
CA GLU A 210 -16.00 7.27 17.21
C GLU A 210 -14.86 7.35 18.22
N GLU A 211 -14.38 8.57 18.50
CA GLU A 211 -13.43 8.84 19.56
C GLU A 211 -14.14 8.87 20.93
N LEU A 212 -13.57 8.16 21.89
CA LEU A 212 -14.00 8.17 23.30
C LEU A 212 -12.78 8.25 24.22
N ARG A 213 -12.92 8.92 25.37
CA ARG A 213 -11.86 8.89 26.38
C ARG A 213 -11.82 7.51 27.02
N PHE A 214 -10.62 7.09 27.40
CA PHE A 214 -10.43 5.82 28.10
C PHE A 214 -11.31 5.71 29.35
N ILE A 215 -11.42 6.80 30.12
CA ILE A 215 -12.28 6.83 31.29
C ILE A 215 -13.77 6.66 30.96
N ASP A 216 -14.24 7.24 29.84
CA ASP A 216 -15.64 7.15 29.43
C ASP A 216 -16.00 5.69 29.10
N PHE A 217 -15.10 4.96 28.44
CA PHE A 217 -15.27 3.52 28.19
C PHE A 217 -15.40 2.72 29.49
N ILE A 218 -14.55 2.98 30.47
CA ILE A 218 -14.55 2.25 31.75
C ILE A 218 -15.82 2.56 32.56
N VAL A 219 -16.28 3.82 32.55
CA VAL A 219 -17.53 4.22 33.20
C VAL A 219 -18.72 3.52 32.54
N GLU A 220 -18.81 3.52 31.21
CA GLU A 220 -19.85 2.80 30.47
C GLU A 220 -19.81 1.29 30.77
N LEU A 221 -18.61 0.69 30.77
CA LEU A 221 -18.43 -0.73 31.04
C LEU A 221 -18.86 -1.11 32.46
N ILE A 222 -18.60 -0.29 33.49
CA ILE A 222 -19.07 -0.55 34.86
C ILE A 222 -20.60 -0.64 34.90
N ASN A 223 -21.30 0.29 34.24
CA ASN A 223 -22.76 0.27 34.16
C ASN A 223 -23.26 -0.96 33.39
N ASP A 224 -22.59 -1.31 32.29
CA ASP A 224 -22.99 -2.46 31.48
C ASP A 224 -22.76 -3.81 32.20
N ILE A 225 -21.72 -3.92 33.06
CA ILE A 225 -21.48 -5.10 33.90
C ILE A 225 -22.60 -5.28 34.91
N ASP A 226 -23.20 -4.21 35.45
CA ASP A 226 -24.35 -4.36 36.34
C ASP A 226 -25.55 -5.02 35.64
N VAL A 227 -25.73 -4.69 34.36
CA VAL A 227 -26.78 -5.28 33.51
C VAL A 227 -26.54 -6.77 33.26
N ILE A 228 -25.31 -7.17 32.91
CA ILE A 228 -24.99 -8.56 32.55
C ILE A 228 -24.51 -9.45 33.70
N LYS A 229 -24.23 -8.84 34.86
CA LYS A 229 -23.60 -9.41 36.06
C LYS A 229 -22.11 -9.73 35.90
N LEU A 230 -21.38 -9.60 37.02
CA LEU A 230 -19.93 -9.74 37.10
C LEU A 230 -19.44 -11.10 36.60
N ASP A 231 -20.11 -12.19 36.96
CA ASP A 231 -19.73 -13.54 36.53
C ASP A 231 -19.75 -13.68 34.99
N SER A 232 -20.73 -13.06 34.32
CA SER A 232 -20.82 -13.06 32.85
C SER A 232 -19.67 -12.27 32.24
N TYR A 233 -19.32 -11.12 32.83
CA TYR A 233 -18.18 -10.31 32.40
C TYR A 233 -16.84 -11.05 32.58
N GLN A 234 -16.64 -11.69 33.73
CA GLN A 234 -15.43 -12.47 33.99
C GLN A 234 -15.28 -13.63 33.02
N ASN A 235 -16.36 -14.37 32.75
CA ASN A 235 -16.37 -15.44 31.75
C ASN A 235 -16.09 -14.93 30.32
N LEU A 236 -16.54 -13.71 30.01
CA LEU A 236 -16.33 -13.07 28.71
C LEU A 236 -14.86 -12.86 28.41
N ILE A 237 -14.14 -12.20 29.32
CA ILE A 237 -12.74 -11.80 29.13
C ILE A 237 -11.72 -12.89 29.49
N ASN A 238 -12.17 -14.01 30.05
CA ASN A 238 -11.30 -15.11 30.45
C ASN A 238 -10.54 -15.69 29.25
N LEU A 239 -9.22 -15.85 29.39
CA LEU A 239 -8.34 -16.51 28.42
C LEU A 239 -7.88 -17.86 28.96
N SER A 240 -7.92 -18.86 28.09
CA SER A 240 -7.43 -20.20 28.40
C SER A 240 -6.64 -20.78 27.24
N TYR A 241 -5.70 -21.66 27.56
CA TYR A 241 -5.04 -22.53 26.62
C TYR A 241 -5.33 -23.98 27.03
N ASP A 242 -6.00 -24.74 26.16
CA ASP A 242 -6.57 -26.05 26.46
C ASP A 242 -7.38 -26.02 27.77
N GLU A 243 -6.98 -26.79 28.79
CA GLU A 243 -7.58 -26.82 30.13
C GLU A 243 -6.98 -25.78 31.10
N TYR A 244 -5.89 -25.11 30.70
CA TYR A 244 -5.17 -24.16 31.56
C TYR A 244 -5.76 -22.76 31.48
N HIS A 245 -6.20 -22.27 32.64
CA HIS A 245 -6.69 -20.91 32.81
C HIS A 245 -5.53 -19.93 32.96
N ILE A 246 -5.54 -18.84 32.19
CA ILE A 246 -4.59 -17.73 32.35
C ILE A 246 -5.17 -16.77 33.37
N ASP A 247 -4.65 -16.76 34.59
CA ASP A 247 -5.17 -15.92 35.66
C ASP A 247 -4.84 -14.42 35.47
N ASN A 248 -5.62 -13.54 36.11
CA ASN A 248 -5.42 -12.09 35.99
C ASN A 248 -4.03 -11.65 36.47
N LYS A 249 -3.44 -12.36 37.44
CA LYS A 249 -2.11 -12.07 37.95
C LYS A 249 -1.05 -12.30 36.87
N PHE A 250 -1.17 -13.35 36.09
CA PHE A 250 -0.31 -13.62 34.94
C PHE A 250 -0.43 -12.50 33.90
N ILE A 251 -1.66 -12.06 33.60
CA ILE A 251 -1.90 -10.95 32.67
C ILE A 251 -1.20 -9.68 33.18
N ASP A 252 -1.39 -9.31 34.45
CA ASP A 252 -0.78 -8.13 35.07
C ASP A 252 0.76 -8.18 35.07
N GLU A 253 1.35 -9.35 35.28
CA GLU A 253 2.80 -9.54 35.35
C GLU A 253 3.47 -9.63 33.97
N ASN A 254 2.74 -10.08 32.95
CA ASN A 254 3.30 -10.44 31.65
C ASN A 254 2.81 -9.61 30.47
N ILE A 255 1.73 -8.84 30.59
CA ILE A 255 1.19 -8.05 29.47
C ILE A 255 1.32 -6.55 29.74
N SER A 256 1.84 -5.82 28.77
CA SER A 256 2.22 -4.41 28.90
C SER A 256 1.31 -3.47 28.08
N SER A 257 0.00 -3.77 28.04
CA SER A 257 -1.06 -2.93 27.42
C SER A 257 -1.89 -2.20 28.49
N GLN A 258 -2.34 -0.97 28.20
CA GLN A 258 -3.11 -0.16 29.16
C GLN A 258 -4.61 -0.52 29.14
N PHE A 259 -5.23 -0.63 27.96
CA PHE A 259 -6.65 -0.99 27.86
C PHE A 259 -6.89 -2.42 28.29
N PHE A 260 -6.04 -3.34 27.85
CA PHE A 260 -6.20 -4.76 28.14
C PHE A 260 -6.11 -5.02 29.65
N ASN A 261 -5.06 -4.54 30.32
CA ASN A 261 -4.91 -4.70 31.76
C ASN A 261 -6.03 -4.02 32.57
N ALA A 262 -6.60 -2.92 32.07
CA ALA A 262 -7.73 -2.27 32.75
C ALA A 262 -8.99 -3.16 32.80
N LEU A 263 -9.22 -4.03 31.82
CA LEU A 263 -10.32 -4.99 31.85
C LEU A 263 -10.15 -6.02 32.98
N TYR A 264 -8.95 -6.57 33.14
CA TYR A 264 -8.62 -7.57 34.16
C TYR A 264 -8.53 -6.96 35.56
N PHE A 265 -8.04 -5.72 35.67
CA PHE A 265 -8.10 -4.94 36.91
C PHE A 265 -9.55 -4.69 37.32
N LEU A 266 -10.41 -4.25 36.39
CA LEU A 266 -11.83 -4.03 36.66
C LEU A 266 -12.50 -5.33 37.13
N SER A 267 -12.18 -6.47 36.51
CA SER A 267 -12.68 -7.79 36.93
C SER A 267 -12.40 -8.10 38.40
N GLY A 268 -11.24 -7.68 38.93
CA GLY A 268 -10.85 -7.91 40.32
C GLY A 268 -11.43 -6.87 41.30
N GLU A 269 -11.56 -5.62 40.86
CA GLU A 269 -11.95 -4.49 41.72
C GLU A 269 -13.41 -4.06 41.56
N TYR A 270 -14.18 -4.68 40.64
CA TYR A 270 -15.55 -4.27 40.28
C TYR A 270 -16.45 -4.06 41.48
N ASN A 271 -16.57 -5.05 42.38
CA ASN A 271 -17.48 -4.96 43.53
C ASN A 271 -17.15 -3.75 44.42
N LYS A 272 -15.87 -3.48 44.66
CA LYS A 272 -15.45 -2.33 45.49
C LYS A 272 -15.77 -0.99 44.82
N ILE A 273 -15.67 -0.95 43.49
CA ILE A 273 -16.00 0.25 42.71
C ILE A 273 -17.52 0.42 42.67
N TYR A 274 -18.25 -0.64 42.33
CA TYR A 274 -19.71 -0.67 42.23
C TYR A 274 -20.38 -0.29 43.55
N ASP A 275 -19.92 -0.82 44.69
CA ASP A 275 -20.44 -0.47 46.02
C ASP A 275 -20.38 1.04 46.30
N LEU A 276 -19.37 1.74 45.77
CA LEU A 276 -19.19 3.18 45.94
C LEU A 276 -19.99 4.02 44.93
N VAL A 277 -20.14 3.53 43.70
CA VAL A 277 -20.90 4.27 42.66
C VAL A 277 -22.40 4.02 42.73
N SER A 278 -22.84 2.93 43.37
CA SER A 278 -24.26 2.62 43.59
C SER A 278 -24.85 3.23 44.87
N ASP A 279 -24.02 3.75 45.79
CA ASP A 279 -24.49 4.48 46.98
C ASP A 279 -24.84 5.93 46.61
N GLU A 280 -26.13 6.23 46.57
CA GLU A 280 -26.68 7.57 46.25
C GLU A 280 -26.17 8.69 47.18
N ASN A 281 -25.65 8.37 48.37
CA ASN A 281 -25.04 9.37 49.26
C ASN A 281 -23.58 9.69 48.90
N ILE A 282 -22.91 8.78 48.20
CA ILE A 282 -21.49 8.89 47.79
C ILE A 282 -21.39 9.37 46.35
N CYS A 283 -22.24 8.83 45.46
CA CYS A 283 -22.26 9.11 44.02
C CYS A 283 -23.67 9.57 43.60
N ASP A 284 -23.87 10.88 43.51
CA ASP A 284 -25.14 11.53 43.15
C ASP A 284 -25.11 12.19 41.76
N SER A 285 -24.01 12.04 41.02
CA SER A 285 -23.76 12.73 39.76
C SER A 285 -22.68 12.02 38.94
N ASP A 286 -22.76 12.15 37.62
CA ASP A 286 -21.79 11.58 36.68
C ASP A 286 -20.36 12.08 36.94
N GLU A 287 -20.20 13.35 37.37
CA GLU A 287 -18.90 13.93 37.73
C GLU A 287 -18.27 13.21 38.94
N LYS A 288 -19.08 12.83 39.94
CA LYS A 288 -18.58 12.04 41.08
C LYS A 288 -18.26 10.61 40.69
N PHE A 289 -19.05 10.02 39.79
CA PHE A 289 -18.77 8.70 39.22
C PHE A 289 -17.39 8.68 38.57
N GLU A 290 -17.15 9.59 37.62
CA GLU A 290 -15.87 9.71 36.90
C GLU A 290 -14.71 9.93 37.88
N LYS A 291 -14.92 10.72 38.94
CA LYS A 291 -13.91 10.98 39.97
C LYS A 291 -13.60 9.76 40.84
N ILE A 292 -14.60 8.93 41.16
CA ILE A 292 -14.40 7.67 41.89
C ILE A 292 -13.60 6.72 41.01
N VAL A 293 -14.00 6.52 39.74
CA VAL A 293 -13.29 5.67 38.78
C VAL A 293 -11.85 6.15 38.57
N SER A 294 -11.65 7.45 38.35
CA SER A 294 -10.32 8.08 38.25
C SER A 294 -9.42 7.80 39.45
N LYS A 295 -9.99 7.72 40.66
CA LYS A 295 -9.22 7.46 41.89
C LYS A 295 -8.78 6.01 42.02
N PHE A 296 -9.58 5.06 41.53
CA PHE A 296 -9.22 3.65 41.48
C PHE A 296 -8.21 3.39 40.36
N PHE A 297 -8.56 3.77 39.13
CA PHE A 297 -7.74 3.49 37.96
C PHE A 297 -6.51 4.39 37.87
N GLY A 298 -6.57 5.66 38.26
CA GLY A 298 -5.45 6.59 38.15
C GLY A 298 -4.25 6.22 39.01
N LYS A 299 -4.43 5.31 39.99
CA LYS A 299 -3.35 4.73 40.79
C LYS A 299 -2.56 3.63 40.08
N GLU A 300 -3.16 2.96 39.09
CA GLU A 300 -2.56 1.83 38.37
C GLU A 300 -2.26 2.19 36.90
N PHE A 301 -3.11 2.99 36.27
CA PHE A 301 -3.04 3.38 34.86
C PHE A 301 -2.61 4.85 34.72
N ASN A 302 -1.97 5.17 33.60
CA ASN A 302 -1.68 6.56 33.20
C ASN A 302 -2.76 7.04 32.20
N PHE A 303 -2.89 8.36 32.05
CA PHE A 303 -3.61 9.00 30.93
C PHE A 303 -5.06 8.52 30.69
N LEU A 304 -5.87 8.42 31.74
CA LEU A 304 -7.29 8.07 31.64
C LEU A 304 -8.11 9.04 30.75
N ASP A 305 -7.60 10.25 30.54
CA ASP A 305 -8.20 11.25 29.65
C ASP A 305 -7.83 11.07 28.16
N SER A 306 -6.93 10.12 27.84
CA SER A 306 -6.54 9.85 26.45
C SER A 306 -7.75 9.39 25.63
N SER A 307 -7.85 9.91 24.41
CA SER A 307 -8.92 9.57 23.47
C SER A 307 -8.49 8.46 22.52
N TYR A 308 -9.36 7.48 22.33
CA TYR A 308 -9.16 6.32 21.47
C TYR A 308 -10.38 6.13 20.59
N THR A 309 -10.21 5.58 19.40
CA THR A 309 -11.32 5.05 18.60
C THR A 309 -11.64 3.63 19.04
N PHE A 310 -12.91 3.20 18.88
CA PHE A 310 -13.26 1.79 19.08
C PHE A 310 -12.41 0.85 18.22
N ARG A 311 -12.04 1.26 17.00
CA ARG A 311 -11.09 0.54 16.14
C ARG A 311 -9.75 0.29 16.82
N GLN A 312 -9.17 1.31 17.44
CA GLN A 312 -7.89 1.18 18.17
C GLN A 312 -8.01 0.27 19.39
N ILE A 313 -9.15 0.32 20.10
CA ILE A 313 -9.42 -0.56 21.25
C ILE A 313 -9.55 -2.01 20.79
N ILE A 314 -10.28 -2.27 19.68
CA ILE A 314 -10.44 -3.62 19.11
C ILE A 314 -9.08 -4.20 18.70
N GLU A 315 -8.25 -3.41 17.98
CA GLU A 315 -6.90 -3.81 17.59
C GLU A 315 -6.07 -4.22 18.82
N GLU A 316 -6.02 -3.37 19.85
CA GLU A 316 -5.25 -3.64 21.07
C GLU A 316 -5.72 -4.88 21.83
N LEU A 317 -7.04 -5.08 21.97
CA LEU A 317 -7.58 -6.20 22.73
C LEU A 317 -7.41 -7.55 22.01
N VAL A 318 -7.59 -7.59 20.69
CA VAL A 318 -7.36 -8.82 19.89
C VAL A 318 -5.89 -9.22 19.98
N ASP A 319 -4.97 -8.28 19.76
CA ASP A 319 -3.54 -8.53 19.74
C ASP A 319 -3.03 -9.02 21.10
N ASN A 320 -3.39 -8.33 22.19
CA ASN A 320 -2.92 -8.69 23.53
C ASN A 320 -3.54 -9.99 24.05
N SER A 321 -4.74 -10.37 23.59
CA SER A 321 -5.35 -11.65 23.96
C SER A 321 -4.58 -12.83 23.37
N VAL A 322 -4.22 -12.75 22.08
CA VAL A 322 -3.39 -13.78 21.42
C VAL A 322 -2.01 -13.82 22.03
N PHE A 323 -1.43 -12.65 22.26
CA PHE A 323 -0.09 -12.51 22.80
C PHE A 323 0.03 -13.10 24.22
N ALA A 324 -0.97 -12.87 25.08
CA ALA A 324 -1.02 -13.45 26.42
C ALA A 324 -1.01 -14.98 26.41
N VAL A 325 -1.78 -15.60 25.50
CA VAL A 325 -1.81 -17.05 25.31
C VAL A 325 -0.44 -17.55 24.84
N ASN A 326 0.20 -16.86 23.89
CA ASN A 326 1.50 -17.27 23.37
C ASN A 326 2.64 -17.15 24.40
N ILE A 327 2.65 -16.09 25.21
CA ILE A 327 3.62 -15.96 26.30
C ILE A 327 3.39 -17.04 27.35
N TYR A 328 2.13 -17.34 27.68
CA TYR A 328 1.81 -18.42 28.60
C TYR A 328 2.34 -19.75 28.08
N LYS A 329 2.25 -20.02 26.78
CA LYS A 329 2.86 -21.21 26.15
C LYS A 329 4.39 -21.24 26.30
N GLU A 330 5.04 -20.13 25.98
CA GLU A 330 6.51 -20.04 25.99
C GLU A 330 7.09 -20.14 27.41
N ILE A 331 6.51 -19.44 28.38
CA ILE A 331 7.00 -19.44 29.77
C ILE A 331 6.84 -20.81 30.43
N ASN A 332 5.76 -21.51 30.12
CA ASN A 332 5.48 -22.83 30.69
C ASN A 332 6.08 -23.99 29.88
N GLY A 333 6.92 -23.69 28.87
CA GLY A 333 7.67 -24.70 28.12
C GLY A 333 6.86 -25.49 27.08
N PHE A 334 5.65 -25.04 26.74
CA PHE A 334 4.78 -25.70 25.75
C PHE A 334 5.21 -25.45 24.28
N LEU A 335 6.40 -24.87 24.04
CA LEU A 335 6.93 -24.60 22.69
C LEU A 335 7.97 -25.60 22.19
N ASP A 336 8.27 -26.65 22.95
CA ASP A 336 8.96 -27.83 22.46
C ASP A 336 8.18 -29.06 22.98
N GLU A 337 7.25 -29.57 22.18
CA GLU A 337 6.88 -31.00 22.19
C GLU A 337 5.98 -31.27 20.98
N GLU A 338 6.48 -32.14 20.09
CA GLU A 338 5.63 -33.00 19.27
C GLU A 338 4.56 -33.59 20.20
N VAL A 339 3.28 -33.36 19.90
CA VAL A 339 2.20 -33.93 20.72
C VAL A 339 2.22 -35.45 20.54
N GLU A 340 2.89 -36.15 21.47
CA GLU A 340 2.60 -37.55 21.79
C GLU A 340 1.13 -37.62 22.23
N GLN A 341 0.34 -38.40 21.48
CA GLN A 341 -1.05 -38.68 21.83
C GLN A 341 -1.09 -39.53 23.12
N PRO A 342 -1.94 -39.18 24.11
CA PRO A 342 -2.12 -40.02 25.28
C PRO A 342 -2.85 -41.31 24.91
N ASN A 343 -2.24 -42.43 25.30
CA ASN A 343 -2.85 -43.74 25.40
C ASN A 343 -4.04 -43.67 26.38
N ASP A 344 -5.26 -43.94 25.91
CA ASP A 344 -6.27 -44.55 26.75
C ASP A 344 -6.98 -45.67 26.00
N GLN A 345 -6.80 -46.89 26.53
CA GLN A 345 -7.50 -48.11 26.16
C GLN A 345 -8.96 -48.01 26.63
N TYR A 346 -9.91 -48.16 25.69
CA TYR A 346 -11.19 -48.80 25.98
C TYR A 346 -11.59 -49.71 24.81
N ASP A 347 -11.60 -51.02 25.09
CA ASP A 347 -12.22 -52.04 24.26
C ASP A 347 -13.74 -51.95 24.33
N SER A 348 -14.44 -51.91 23.19
CA SER A 348 -15.27 -53.03 22.67
C SER A 348 -16.32 -52.58 21.62
N ALA A 349 -16.14 -53.15 20.42
CA ALA A 349 -17.07 -53.57 19.35
C ALA A 349 -18.50 -52.96 19.20
N GLU A 350 -18.80 -52.41 18.00
CA GLU A 350 -19.67 -53.03 16.97
C GLU A 350 -19.81 -52.18 15.67
N ILE A 351 -19.02 -52.55 14.65
CA ILE A 351 -19.30 -52.79 13.21
C ILE A 351 -20.14 -51.80 12.32
N SER A 352 -19.41 -51.28 11.31
CA SER A 352 -19.71 -50.99 9.89
C SER A 352 -20.50 -49.75 9.43
N GLU A 353 -19.97 -49.14 8.36
CA GLU A 353 -20.42 -48.00 7.52
C GLU A 353 -19.92 -46.57 7.87
N ILE A 354 -19.28 -46.33 9.01
CA ILE A 354 -18.79 -44.97 9.39
C ILE A 354 -17.29 -44.73 9.03
N GLU A 355 -16.50 -45.77 8.75
CA GLU A 355 -15.03 -45.67 8.62
C GLU A 355 -14.49 -44.96 7.37
N LEU A 356 -15.30 -44.73 6.33
CA LEU A 356 -14.80 -44.03 5.13
C LEU A 356 -14.81 -42.50 5.26
N ASN A 357 -15.71 -41.92 6.08
CA ASN A 357 -15.82 -40.46 6.20
C ASN A 357 -14.73 -39.86 7.08
N ASN A 358 -14.34 -40.51 8.18
CA ASN A 358 -13.28 -40.00 9.06
C ASN A 358 -11.88 -40.06 8.43
N SER A 359 -11.66 -40.95 7.45
CA SER A 359 -10.35 -41.09 6.78
C SER A 359 -10.02 -39.93 5.83
N PHE A 360 -11.04 -39.30 5.22
CA PHE A 360 -10.80 -38.18 4.31
C PHE A 360 -10.53 -36.87 5.05
N ASP A 361 -11.16 -36.64 6.20
CA ASP A 361 -11.01 -35.40 6.97
C ASP A 361 -9.58 -35.16 7.45
N GLU A 362 -8.93 -36.21 7.95
CA GLU A 362 -7.53 -36.13 8.38
C GLU A 362 -6.60 -35.81 7.20
N LEU A 363 -6.82 -36.47 6.06
CA LEU A 363 -5.98 -36.29 4.88
C LEU A 363 -6.21 -34.92 4.21
N ILE A 364 -7.45 -34.45 4.17
CA ILE A 364 -7.80 -33.09 3.74
C ILE A 364 -7.10 -32.06 4.65
N SER A 365 -7.15 -32.26 5.97
CA SER A 365 -6.46 -31.38 6.92
C SER A 365 -4.95 -31.31 6.67
N LYS A 366 -4.28 -32.47 6.49
CA LYS A 366 -2.84 -32.56 6.17
C LYS A 366 -2.47 -31.93 4.82
N LEU A 367 -3.34 -32.01 3.82
CA LEU A 367 -3.12 -31.38 2.52
C LEU A 367 -3.35 -29.86 2.60
N ASN A 368 -4.37 -29.40 3.34
CA ASN A 368 -4.61 -27.98 3.56
C ASN A 368 -3.50 -27.31 4.38
N SER A 369 -2.94 -28.00 5.38
CA SER A 369 -1.78 -27.49 6.14
C SER A 369 -0.54 -27.31 5.27
N THR A 370 -0.43 -28.03 4.15
CA THR A 370 0.63 -27.84 3.16
C THR A 370 0.51 -26.47 2.47
N SER A 371 -0.69 -26.00 2.16
CA SER A 371 -0.87 -24.64 1.62
C SER A 371 -0.37 -23.58 2.60
N VAL A 372 -0.73 -23.72 3.87
CA VAL A 372 -0.33 -22.79 4.95
C VAL A 372 1.20 -22.80 5.15
N GLY A 373 1.83 -23.98 5.13
CA GLY A 373 3.28 -24.11 5.31
C GLY A 373 4.09 -23.47 4.17
N SER A 374 3.52 -23.36 2.97
CA SER A 374 4.21 -22.82 1.79
C SER A 374 4.29 -21.29 1.74
N THR A 375 3.44 -20.58 2.47
CA THR A 375 3.40 -19.10 2.48
C THR A 375 4.75 -18.50 2.90
N THR A 376 5.44 -19.13 3.86
CA THR A 376 6.78 -18.71 4.30
C THR A 376 7.81 -18.79 3.17
N LEU A 377 7.72 -19.83 2.34
CA LEU A 377 8.62 -20.03 1.20
C LEU A 377 8.36 -18.99 0.10
N LEU A 378 7.10 -18.69 -0.20
CA LEU A 378 6.73 -17.66 -1.18
C LEU A 378 7.19 -16.25 -0.75
N LEU A 379 7.05 -15.91 0.53
CA LEU A 379 7.56 -14.64 1.07
C LEU A 379 9.09 -14.56 1.04
N LYS A 380 9.77 -15.67 1.33
CA LYS A 380 11.23 -15.75 1.24
C LYS A 380 11.71 -15.53 -0.20
N ASN A 381 11.02 -16.15 -1.16
CA ASN A 381 11.27 -15.93 -2.59
C ASN A 381 11.14 -14.46 -2.98
N PHE A 382 10.04 -13.80 -2.57
CA PHE A 382 9.83 -12.37 -2.84
C PHE A 382 11.00 -11.50 -2.37
N ASN A 383 11.51 -11.74 -1.16
CA ASN A 383 12.67 -11.00 -0.63
C ASN A 383 13.95 -11.27 -1.44
N ILE A 384 14.16 -12.51 -1.88
CA ILE A 384 15.30 -12.91 -2.70
C ILE A 384 15.26 -12.19 -4.05
N VAL A 385 14.09 -12.15 -4.70
CA VAL A 385 13.88 -11.44 -5.97
C VAL A 385 14.10 -9.94 -5.80
N MET A 386 13.51 -9.32 -4.77
CA MET A 386 13.69 -7.89 -4.48
C MET A 386 15.17 -7.53 -4.29
N LYS A 387 15.90 -8.35 -3.51
CA LYS A 387 17.34 -8.17 -3.32
C LYS A 387 18.13 -8.32 -4.62
N SER A 388 17.70 -9.21 -5.52
CA SER A 388 18.38 -9.41 -6.81
C SER A 388 18.26 -8.22 -7.76
N ASN A 389 17.17 -7.44 -7.66
CA ASN A 389 16.93 -6.25 -8.49
C ASN A 389 18.00 -5.17 -8.25
N ASP A 390 18.47 -5.03 -7.00
CA ASP A 390 19.52 -4.07 -6.63
C ASP A 390 20.86 -4.34 -7.33
N TYR A 391 21.06 -5.56 -7.83
CA TYR A 391 22.27 -6.00 -8.53
C TYR A 391 22.00 -6.41 -9.98
N ALA A 392 20.85 -6.02 -10.52
CA ALA A 392 20.42 -6.42 -11.85
C ALA A 392 21.37 -5.90 -12.93
N TYR A 393 21.79 -4.63 -12.82
CA TYR A 393 22.66 -3.95 -13.78
C TYR A 393 23.92 -3.42 -13.12
N TYR A 394 25.04 -3.55 -13.82
CA TYR A 394 26.31 -2.95 -13.44
C TYR A 394 26.62 -1.80 -14.41
N TYR A 395 26.89 -0.62 -13.86
CA TYR A 395 27.35 0.54 -14.62
C TYR A 395 28.83 0.79 -14.31
N ASP A 396 29.67 0.77 -15.35
CA ASP A 396 31.09 1.09 -15.24
C ASP A 396 31.29 2.61 -15.37
N ASP A 397 31.61 3.26 -14.25
CA ASP A 397 31.91 4.70 -14.19
C ASP A 397 33.10 5.12 -15.08
N SER A 398 33.91 4.17 -15.57
CA SER A 398 35.08 4.48 -16.41
C SER A 398 34.76 4.91 -17.84
N ASP A 399 33.50 4.77 -18.28
CA ASP A 399 33.05 5.24 -19.60
C ASP A 399 32.82 6.77 -19.66
N PHE A 400 32.68 7.44 -18.51
CA PHE A 400 32.42 8.89 -18.44
C PHE A 400 33.62 9.71 -17.93
N ASP A 401 34.55 9.08 -17.21
CA ASP A 401 35.76 9.72 -16.69
C ASP A 401 36.94 8.72 -16.71
N THR A 402 38.07 9.10 -17.31
CA THR A 402 39.23 8.21 -17.51
C THR A 402 40.26 8.28 -16.38
N GLY A 403 39.95 9.02 -15.30
CA GLY A 403 40.82 9.24 -14.14
C GLY A 403 41.21 7.96 -13.38
N PHE A 404 42.37 7.99 -12.70
CA PHE A 404 42.80 6.88 -11.83
C PHE A 404 41.77 6.55 -10.74
N PHE A 405 41.09 7.57 -10.20
CA PHE A 405 40.04 7.39 -9.18
C PHE A 405 38.76 6.76 -9.73
N SER A 406 38.41 6.97 -11.02
CA SER A 406 37.25 6.29 -11.62
C SER A 406 37.51 4.80 -11.81
N LYS A 407 38.74 4.40 -12.19
CA LYS A 407 39.15 2.98 -12.26
C LYS A 407 39.15 2.28 -10.89
N VAL A 408 39.54 2.99 -9.83
CA VAL A 408 39.47 2.44 -8.46
C VAL A 408 38.02 2.32 -8.03
N ARG A 409 37.18 3.32 -8.29
CA ARG A 409 35.75 3.31 -7.97
C ARG A 409 34.98 2.24 -8.73
N SER A 410 35.25 2.06 -10.03
CA SER A 410 34.62 1.03 -10.85
C SER A 410 35.04 -0.38 -10.45
N SER A 411 36.30 -0.57 -10.04
CA SER A 411 36.75 -1.86 -9.48
C SER A 411 36.06 -2.20 -8.14
N VAL A 412 35.79 -1.20 -7.30
CA VAL A 412 35.11 -1.36 -6.02
C VAL A 412 33.60 -1.60 -6.24
N SER A 413 32.97 -0.87 -7.16
CA SER A 413 31.56 -1.08 -7.52
C SER A 413 31.34 -2.44 -8.21
N GLY A 414 32.27 -2.87 -9.06
CA GLY A 414 32.23 -4.19 -9.70
C GLY A 414 32.39 -5.33 -8.70
N SER A 415 33.29 -5.16 -7.73
CA SER A 415 33.44 -6.13 -6.63
C SER A 415 32.20 -6.18 -5.73
N ALA A 416 31.61 -5.02 -5.40
CA ALA A 416 30.38 -4.94 -4.60
C ALA A 416 29.18 -5.58 -5.32
N THR A 417 29.03 -5.31 -6.61
CA THR A 417 27.97 -5.93 -7.44
C THR A 417 28.16 -7.44 -7.52
N SER A 418 29.40 -7.91 -7.74
CA SER A 418 29.68 -9.34 -7.81
C SER A 418 29.46 -10.07 -6.48
N PHE A 419 29.79 -9.42 -5.36
CA PHE A 419 29.51 -9.93 -4.03
C PHE A 419 28.00 -9.98 -3.76
N GLY A 420 27.26 -8.93 -4.14
CA GLY A 420 25.79 -8.88 -4.05
C GLY A 420 25.12 -10.01 -4.83
N ARG A 421 25.55 -10.23 -6.08
CA ARG A 421 25.08 -11.33 -6.95
C ARG A 421 25.40 -12.72 -6.37
N SER A 422 26.61 -12.90 -5.82
CA SER A 422 27.00 -14.12 -5.11
C SER A 422 26.12 -14.37 -3.88
N SER A 423 25.82 -13.33 -3.11
CA SER A 423 24.92 -13.43 -1.96
C SER A 423 23.50 -13.82 -2.39
N CYS A 424 22.96 -13.20 -3.44
CA CYS A 424 21.64 -13.55 -3.98
C CYS A 424 21.59 -15.00 -4.47
N THR A 425 22.64 -15.46 -5.17
CA THR A 425 22.74 -16.84 -5.67
C THR A 425 22.80 -17.84 -4.51
N SER A 426 23.50 -17.50 -3.42
CA SER A 426 23.52 -18.31 -2.20
C SER A 426 22.15 -18.37 -1.52
N ASP A 427 21.43 -17.25 -1.45
CA ASP A 427 20.08 -17.20 -0.87
C ASP A 427 19.10 -18.04 -1.71
N LEU A 428 19.25 -17.99 -3.04
CA LEU A 428 18.46 -18.81 -3.97
C LEU A 428 18.75 -20.31 -3.83
N ASN A 429 20.01 -20.71 -3.60
CA ASN A 429 20.36 -22.10 -3.28
C ASN A 429 19.74 -22.58 -1.97
N ASN A 430 19.75 -21.74 -0.93
CA ASN A 430 19.09 -22.05 0.33
C ASN A 430 17.58 -22.18 0.15
N TYR A 431 16.96 -21.27 -0.60
CA TYR A 431 15.53 -21.33 -0.92
C TYR A 431 15.17 -22.60 -1.71
N LYS A 432 15.94 -22.93 -2.75
CA LYS A 432 15.81 -24.17 -3.51
C LYS A 432 15.81 -25.38 -2.59
N LYS A 433 16.76 -25.46 -1.65
CA LYS A 433 16.85 -26.58 -0.70
C LYS A 433 15.62 -26.67 0.21
N GLU A 434 15.18 -25.55 0.75
CA GLU A 434 13.99 -25.50 1.62
C GLU A 434 12.71 -25.89 0.89
N VAL A 435 12.51 -25.45 -0.37
CA VAL A 435 11.38 -25.88 -1.20
C VAL A 435 11.38 -27.39 -1.41
N ARG A 436 12.54 -28.00 -1.61
CA ARG A 436 12.65 -29.46 -1.81
C ARG A 436 12.38 -30.23 -0.53
N GLU A 437 12.94 -29.78 0.60
CA GLU A 437 12.66 -30.36 1.91
C GLU A 437 11.16 -30.26 2.23
N PHE A 438 10.56 -29.10 1.94
CA PHE A 438 9.14 -28.87 2.10
C PHE A 438 8.29 -29.84 1.26
N ILE A 439 8.56 -29.95 -0.05
CA ILE A 439 7.85 -30.90 -0.92
C ILE A 439 8.06 -32.33 -0.42
N SER A 440 9.29 -32.71 -0.06
CA SER A 440 9.60 -34.05 0.43
C SER A 440 8.81 -34.41 1.70
N ASN A 441 8.67 -33.47 2.64
CA ASN A 441 7.95 -33.68 3.89
C ASN A 441 6.43 -33.86 3.70
N HIS A 442 5.87 -33.30 2.62
CA HIS A 442 4.41 -33.30 2.38
C HIS A 442 3.98 -34.22 1.23
N ARG A 443 4.92 -34.72 0.40
CA ARG A 443 4.63 -35.55 -0.78
C ARG A 443 3.89 -36.84 -0.44
N ASN A 444 4.12 -37.40 0.75
CA ASN A 444 3.45 -38.61 1.20
C ASN A 444 1.93 -38.42 1.32
N ASN A 445 1.47 -37.24 1.75
CA ASN A 445 0.04 -36.95 1.86
C ASN A 445 -0.63 -36.96 0.47
N LEU A 446 0.03 -36.35 -0.53
CA LEU A 446 -0.43 -36.37 -1.91
C LEU A 446 -0.42 -37.79 -2.51
N PHE A 447 0.59 -38.60 -2.16
CA PHE A 447 0.67 -39.99 -2.58
C PHE A 447 -0.46 -40.84 -2.00
N GLU A 448 -0.72 -40.72 -0.69
CA GLU A 448 -1.80 -41.42 -0.01
C GLU A 448 -3.17 -41.07 -0.60
N ALA A 449 -3.42 -39.79 -0.84
CA ALA A 449 -4.66 -39.34 -1.46
C ALA A 449 -4.83 -39.85 -2.90
N ASN A 450 -3.74 -39.87 -3.68
CA ASN A 450 -3.76 -40.44 -5.03
C ASN A 450 -4.03 -41.94 -5.04
N GLN A 451 -3.61 -42.70 -4.00
CA GLN A 451 -4.01 -44.11 -3.88
C GLN A 451 -5.53 -44.27 -3.69
N ILE A 452 -6.15 -43.37 -2.92
CA ILE A 452 -7.61 -43.37 -2.73
C ILE A 452 -8.30 -43.06 -4.05
N ILE A 453 -7.88 -41.99 -4.74
CA ILE A 453 -8.43 -41.57 -6.04
C ILE A 453 -8.35 -42.72 -7.07
N GLU A 454 -7.23 -43.43 -7.11
CA GLU A 454 -7.02 -44.56 -8.02
C GLU A 454 -7.96 -45.75 -7.73
N ARG A 455 -8.33 -46.01 -6.47
CA ARG A 455 -9.33 -47.05 -6.11
C ARG A 455 -10.69 -46.79 -6.75
N TYR A 456 -11.04 -45.53 -7.00
CA TYR A 456 -12.26 -45.13 -7.70
C TYR A 456 -12.08 -45.03 -9.23
N LYS A 457 -10.93 -45.48 -9.78
CA LYS A 457 -10.59 -45.46 -11.21
C LYS A 457 -10.56 -44.05 -11.83
N LEU A 458 -10.24 -43.03 -11.04
CA LEU A 458 -10.03 -41.67 -11.52
C LEU A 458 -8.53 -41.42 -11.79
N GLU A 459 -8.22 -40.39 -12.58
CA GLU A 459 -6.84 -40.01 -12.92
C GLU A 459 -6.10 -39.47 -11.68
N LYS A 460 -4.80 -39.77 -11.58
CA LYS A 460 -3.95 -39.24 -10.50
C LYS A 460 -3.70 -37.76 -10.71
N ILE A 461 -3.63 -37.02 -9.60
CA ILE A 461 -3.30 -35.61 -9.58
C ILE A 461 -1.80 -35.51 -9.33
N GLU A 462 -1.04 -35.22 -10.39
CA GLU A 462 0.41 -35.10 -10.37
C GLU A 462 0.83 -33.62 -10.38
N PHE A 463 2.06 -33.35 -9.96
CA PHE A 463 2.70 -32.04 -10.06
C PHE A 463 3.98 -32.13 -10.88
N LYS A 464 4.38 -31.02 -11.49
CA LYS A 464 5.60 -30.92 -12.27
C LYS A 464 6.76 -30.56 -11.35
N ASP A 465 7.71 -31.47 -11.20
CA ASP A 465 8.97 -31.23 -10.50
C ASP A 465 10.07 -30.83 -11.49
N SER A 466 10.52 -29.58 -11.38
CA SER A 466 11.56 -29.01 -12.24
C SER A 466 12.87 -28.72 -11.49
N ILE A 467 12.98 -29.10 -10.21
CA ILE A 467 14.09 -28.69 -9.36
C ILE A 467 15.24 -29.72 -9.45
N ASP A 468 16.38 -29.29 -9.98
CA ASP A 468 17.61 -30.11 -10.05
C ASP A 468 18.27 -30.34 -8.68
N TYR A 469 19.12 -31.37 -8.54
CA TYR A 469 19.85 -31.72 -7.32
C TYR A 469 21.14 -30.94 -7.09
N SER A 470 21.79 -30.41 -8.13
CA SER A 470 23.02 -29.63 -7.97
C SER A 470 22.78 -28.22 -7.46
N ASP A 471 23.76 -27.64 -6.80
CA ASP A 471 23.75 -26.21 -6.48
C ASP A 471 23.73 -25.38 -7.77
N ILE A 472 23.09 -24.21 -7.69
CA ILE A 472 23.05 -23.22 -8.76
C ILE A 472 24.43 -22.59 -8.86
N ASP A 473 25.06 -22.75 -10.02
CA ASP A 473 26.33 -22.15 -10.40
C ASP A 473 26.06 -21.05 -11.45
N LEU A 474 25.92 -19.80 -10.97
CA LEU A 474 25.71 -18.62 -11.81
C LEU A 474 27.01 -17.80 -11.85
N ASP A 475 27.38 -17.32 -13.03
CA ASP A 475 28.47 -16.34 -13.16
C ASP A 475 28.05 -15.01 -12.52
N THR A 476 28.52 -14.77 -11.30
CA THR A 476 28.19 -13.59 -10.51
C THR A 476 29.13 -12.42 -10.78
N SER A 477 29.95 -12.47 -11.81
CA SER A 477 30.80 -11.34 -12.20
C SER A 477 29.97 -10.10 -12.54
N ALA A 478 30.51 -8.91 -12.29
CA ALA A 478 29.87 -7.64 -12.67
C ALA A 478 29.73 -7.49 -14.20
N THR A 479 30.57 -8.18 -14.96
CA THR A 479 30.56 -8.22 -16.43
C THR A 479 29.47 -9.11 -17.04
N ASN A 480 28.77 -9.92 -16.23
CA ASN A 480 27.65 -10.71 -16.72
C ASN A 480 26.38 -9.83 -16.78
N GLU A 481 26.10 -9.23 -17.94
CA GLU A 481 24.91 -8.40 -18.17
C GLU A 481 23.59 -9.20 -18.13
N ASN A 482 23.66 -10.52 -18.38
CA ASN A 482 22.50 -11.41 -18.38
C ASN A 482 22.22 -12.06 -17.04
N TRP A 483 22.99 -11.73 -15.99
CA TRP A 483 22.90 -12.40 -14.69
C TRP A 483 21.48 -12.37 -14.12
N HIS A 484 20.81 -11.21 -14.18
CA HIS A 484 19.47 -11.06 -13.62
C HIS A 484 18.43 -11.92 -14.36
N ASN A 485 18.49 -11.95 -15.70
CA ASN A 485 17.60 -12.81 -16.50
C ASN A 485 17.81 -14.30 -16.20
N GLN A 486 19.08 -14.71 -16.03
CA GLN A 486 19.43 -16.09 -15.66
C GLN A 486 18.95 -16.43 -14.24
N PHE A 487 19.13 -15.50 -13.30
CA PHE A 487 18.67 -15.62 -11.91
C PHE A 487 17.14 -15.78 -11.85
N THR A 488 16.40 -14.88 -12.49
CA THR A 488 14.93 -14.89 -12.52
C THR A 488 14.41 -16.16 -13.18
N TYR A 489 15.00 -16.61 -14.30
CA TYR A 489 14.60 -17.85 -14.93
C TYR A 489 14.75 -19.09 -14.01
N ILE A 490 15.82 -19.16 -13.23
CA ILE A 490 16.04 -20.27 -12.28
C ILE A 490 15.05 -20.16 -11.12
N ASN A 491 14.84 -18.94 -10.62
CA ASN A 491 13.90 -18.65 -9.55
C ASN A 491 12.46 -19.06 -9.93
N ASP A 492 12.01 -18.65 -11.11
CA ASP A 492 10.69 -18.98 -11.64
C ASP A 492 10.50 -20.48 -11.77
N ASN A 493 11.53 -21.24 -12.14
CA ASN A 493 11.44 -22.71 -12.20
C ASN A 493 11.26 -23.36 -10.82
N ILE A 494 11.90 -22.82 -9.77
CA ILE A 494 11.74 -23.29 -8.39
C ILE A 494 10.34 -22.96 -7.89
N GLU A 495 9.90 -21.71 -8.10
CA GLU A 495 8.57 -21.25 -7.70
C GLU A 495 7.45 -22.00 -8.44
N ASN A 496 7.59 -22.20 -9.76
CA ASN A 496 6.63 -22.97 -10.55
C ASN A 496 6.50 -24.42 -10.06
N THR A 497 7.58 -25.02 -9.55
CA THR A 497 7.55 -26.36 -8.96
C THR A 497 6.77 -26.37 -7.65
N LEU A 498 7.01 -25.38 -6.76
CA LEU A 498 6.24 -25.22 -5.53
C LEU A 498 4.75 -25.00 -5.83
N ASN A 499 4.42 -24.06 -6.72
CA ASN A 499 3.06 -23.76 -7.12
C ASN A 499 2.36 -24.97 -7.76
N SER A 500 3.06 -25.74 -8.59
CA SER A 500 2.51 -26.97 -9.17
C SER A 500 2.21 -28.02 -8.10
N PHE A 501 3.06 -28.16 -7.08
CA PHE A 501 2.81 -29.06 -5.96
C PHE A 501 1.60 -28.63 -5.13
N LEU A 502 1.49 -27.33 -4.82
CA LEU A 502 0.36 -26.77 -4.07
C LEU A 502 -0.96 -26.93 -4.81
N GLN A 503 -0.97 -26.66 -6.12
CA GLN A 503 -2.14 -26.89 -6.96
C GLN A 503 -2.56 -28.37 -6.97
N ALA A 504 -1.60 -29.29 -7.00
CA ALA A 504 -1.90 -30.71 -6.90
C ALA A 504 -2.54 -31.07 -5.55
N CYS A 505 -2.05 -30.50 -4.44
CA CYS A 505 -2.67 -30.65 -3.11
C CYS A 505 -4.10 -30.07 -3.08
N GLU A 506 -4.32 -28.87 -3.62
CA GLU A 506 -5.63 -28.21 -3.67
C GLU A 506 -6.65 -29.02 -4.48
N TYR A 507 -6.26 -29.48 -5.67
CA TYR A 507 -7.12 -30.33 -6.51
C TYR A 507 -7.42 -31.64 -5.81
N THR A 508 -6.45 -32.20 -5.10
CA THR A 508 -6.65 -33.43 -4.33
C THR A 508 -7.64 -33.23 -3.20
N VAL A 509 -7.57 -32.12 -2.46
CA VAL A 509 -8.58 -31.75 -1.44
C VAL A 509 -9.97 -31.67 -2.07
N GLN A 510 -10.13 -30.94 -3.16
CA GLN A 510 -11.42 -30.83 -3.87
C GLN A 510 -11.92 -32.20 -4.35
N GLN A 511 -11.03 -33.09 -4.79
CA GLN A 511 -11.41 -34.45 -5.19
C GLN A 511 -11.89 -35.29 -4.00
N LEU A 512 -11.22 -35.17 -2.84
CA LEU A 512 -11.64 -35.85 -1.62
C LEU A 512 -12.96 -35.28 -1.07
N GLU A 513 -13.21 -33.98 -1.21
CA GLU A 513 -14.50 -33.37 -0.87
C GLU A 513 -15.65 -33.88 -1.75
N LEU A 514 -15.42 -34.10 -3.05
CA LEU A 514 -16.39 -34.76 -3.92
C LEU A 514 -16.72 -36.18 -3.40
N PHE A 515 -15.71 -36.92 -2.91
CA PHE A 515 -15.92 -38.23 -2.30
C PHE A 515 -16.71 -38.15 -0.98
N LYS A 516 -16.43 -37.16 -0.12
CA LYS A 516 -17.23 -36.89 1.09
C LYS A 516 -18.70 -36.61 0.77
N ASN A 517 -18.95 -35.94 -0.34
CA ASN A 517 -20.30 -35.62 -0.82
C ASN A 517 -20.96 -36.75 -1.63
N ASN A 518 -20.41 -37.98 -1.59
CA ASN A 518 -20.88 -39.16 -2.31
C ASN A 518 -20.81 -39.06 -3.85
N GLU A 519 -19.99 -38.16 -4.39
CA GLU A 519 -19.84 -37.92 -5.84
C GLU A 519 -18.66 -38.69 -6.46
N TYR A 520 -18.52 -39.98 -6.15
CA TYR A 520 -17.35 -40.82 -6.47
C TYR A 520 -16.98 -40.98 -7.96
N LYS A 521 -17.88 -40.59 -8.88
CA LYS A 521 -17.66 -40.71 -10.34
C LYS A 521 -17.16 -39.40 -10.96
N LYS A 522 -17.19 -38.28 -10.25
CA LYS A 522 -16.75 -36.97 -10.77
C LYS A 522 -15.25 -36.79 -10.56
N SER A 523 -14.55 -36.35 -11.60
CA SER A 523 -13.14 -35.96 -11.56
C SER A 523 -13.03 -34.43 -11.51
N ILE A 524 -12.40 -33.89 -10.47
CA ILE A 524 -12.12 -32.45 -10.37
C ILE A 524 -11.23 -31.98 -11.52
N VAL A 525 -10.30 -32.81 -11.98
CA VAL A 525 -9.41 -32.51 -13.10
C VAL A 525 -10.22 -32.30 -14.38
N GLN A 526 -11.25 -33.13 -14.61
CA GLN A 526 -12.15 -32.97 -15.75
C GLN A 526 -13.04 -31.73 -15.61
N ILE A 527 -13.59 -31.48 -14.40
CA ILE A 527 -14.42 -30.30 -14.11
C ILE A 527 -13.64 -29.01 -14.37
N LYS A 528 -12.42 -28.89 -13.83
CA LYS A 528 -11.57 -27.71 -14.01
C LYS A 528 -11.13 -27.55 -15.47
N ARG A 529 -10.83 -28.64 -16.18
CA ARG A 529 -10.51 -28.62 -17.62
C ARG A 529 -11.70 -28.12 -18.45
N GLN A 530 -12.92 -28.54 -18.14
CA GLN A 530 -14.13 -28.05 -18.81
C GLN A 530 -14.43 -26.59 -18.47
N ALA A 531 -14.36 -26.20 -17.20
CA ALA A 531 -14.57 -24.81 -16.78
C ALA A 531 -13.59 -23.84 -17.47
N LYS A 532 -12.32 -24.23 -17.60
CA LYS A 532 -11.32 -23.44 -18.33
C LYS A 532 -11.68 -23.30 -19.82
N LEU A 533 -12.10 -24.39 -20.47
CA LEU A 533 -12.54 -24.36 -21.87
C LEU A 533 -13.80 -23.52 -22.06
N GLU A 534 -14.72 -23.52 -21.10
CA GLU A 534 -15.93 -22.69 -21.13
C GLU A 534 -15.62 -21.20 -20.90
N GLU A 535 -14.73 -20.88 -19.97
CA GLU A 535 -14.25 -19.52 -19.75
C GLU A 535 -13.53 -18.97 -20.98
N GLU A 536 -12.65 -19.77 -21.60
CA GLU A 536 -11.98 -19.41 -22.86
C GLU A 536 -13.00 -19.18 -23.99
N LYS A 537 -14.00 -20.04 -24.13
CA LYS A 537 -15.09 -19.84 -25.10
C LYS A 537 -15.91 -18.59 -24.81
N GLN A 538 -16.23 -18.31 -23.56
CA GLN A 538 -16.99 -17.14 -23.15
C GLN A 538 -16.21 -15.85 -23.46
N LYS A 539 -14.90 -15.83 -23.15
CA LYS A 539 -14.00 -14.74 -23.54
C LYS A 539 -13.92 -14.56 -25.06
N GLU A 540 -13.86 -15.66 -25.82
CA GLU A 540 -13.88 -15.59 -27.29
C GLU A 540 -15.21 -15.02 -27.84
N ILE A 541 -16.34 -15.39 -27.25
CA ILE A 541 -17.67 -14.86 -27.63
C ILE A 541 -17.76 -13.38 -27.30
N GLU A 542 -17.34 -12.97 -26.10
CA GLU A 542 -17.31 -11.58 -25.67
C GLU A 542 -16.39 -10.74 -26.57
N ARG A 543 -15.20 -11.27 -26.93
CA ARG A 543 -14.28 -10.61 -27.84
C ARG A 543 -14.91 -10.40 -29.21
N LYS A 544 -15.51 -11.44 -29.79
CA LYS A 544 -16.21 -11.34 -31.09
C LYS A 544 -17.36 -10.35 -31.07
N ASN A 545 -18.11 -10.27 -29.96
CA ASN A 545 -19.19 -9.30 -29.81
C ASN A 545 -18.68 -7.85 -29.66
N LYS A 546 -17.45 -7.65 -29.17
CA LYS A 546 -16.83 -6.34 -28.97
C LYS A 546 -15.88 -5.93 -30.11
N GLU A 547 -15.80 -6.70 -31.20
CA GLU A 547 -15.07 -6.32 -32.43
C GLU A 547 -15.87 -5.31 -33.28
N SER A 548 -17.20 -5.29 -33.15
CA SER A 548 -18.10 -4.31 -33.77
C SER A 548 -19.00 -3.68 -32.71
N ILE A 549 -19.05 -2.37 -32.65
CA ILE A 549 -19.92 -1.65 -31.71
C ILE A 549 -21.21 -1.26 -32.42
N SER A 550 -22.33 -1.33 -31.70
CA SER A 550 -23.58 -0.65 -32.08
C SER A 550 -23.80 0.52 -31.13
N LEU A 551 -23.93 1.72 -31.68
CA LEU A 551 -24.18 2.95 -30.94
C LEU A 551 -25.67 3.21 -30.75
N SER A 552 -26.00 4.07 -29.78
CA SER A 552 -27.37 4.44 -29.44
C SER A 552 -28.12 5.22 -30.55
N ASN A 553 -27.39 5.78 -31.52
CA ASN A 553 -27.96 6.41 -32.71
C ASN A 553 -28.31 5.41 -33.83
N GLY A 554 -28.05 4.12 -33.63
CA GLY A 554 -28.28 3.05 -34.62
C GLY A 554 -27.08 2.74 -35.50
N GLU A 555 -26.02 3.56 -35.47
CA GLU A 555 -24.81 3.32 -36.25
C GLU A 555 -24.01 2.14 -35.69
N SER A 556 -23.43 1.32 -36.56
CA SER A 556 -22.46 0.30 -36.21
C SER A 556 -21.05 0.72 -36.62
N ILE A 557 -20.11 0.60 -35.69
CA ILE A 557 -18.70 0.98 -35.87
C ILE A 557 -17.83 -0.27 -35.91
N ILE A 558 -16.96 -0.32 -36.92
CA ILE A 558 -15.89 -1.32 -37.06
C ILE A 558 -14.59 -0.57 -37.35
N ILE A 559 -13.48 -1.03 -36.79
CA ILE A 559 -12.14 -0.55 -37.16
C ILE A 559 -11.38 -1.65 -37.88
N ASP A 560 -11.03 -1.41 -39.15
CA ASP A 560 -10.15 -2.29 -39.90
C ASP A 560 -8.68 -1.88 -39.68
N TRP A 561 -7.98 -2.66 -38.87
CA TRP A 561 -6.59 -2.46 -38.52
C TRP A 561 -5.65 -3.14 -39.51
N GLN A 562 -4.80 -2.34 -40.16
CA GLN A 562 -3.79 -2.79 -41.11
C GLN A 562 -2.39 -2.37 -40.65
N LYS A 563 -1.43 -3.30 -40.73
CA LYS A 563 -0.02 -2.98 -40.46
C LYS A 563 0.50 -2.03 -41.53
N LEU A 564 1.14 -0.94 -41.11
CA LEU A 564 1.80 -0.03 -42.03
C LEU A 564 3.07 -0.69 -42.59
N GLU A 565 3.16 -0.84 -43.91
CA GLU A 565 4.27 -1.56 -44.55
C GLU A 565 5.61 -0.81 -44.45
N ASN A 566 5.57 0.53 -44.54
CA ASN A 566 6.77 1.37 -44.62
C ASN A 566 6.73 2.47 -43.55
N PRO A 567 6.90 2.13 -42.25
CA PRO A 567 7.05 3.13 -41.21
C PRO A 567 8.37 3.93 -41.41
N PRO A 568 8.45 5.19 -40.93
CA PRO A 568 9.63 6.04 -41.13
C PRO A 568 10.87 5.57 -40.35
N CYS A 569 10.66 4.80 -39.29
CA CYS A 569 11.69 4.20 -38.45
C CYS A 569 11.21 2.84 -37.92
N HIS A 570 12.05 2.12 -37.18
CA HIS A 570 11.60 0.89 -36.52
C HIS A 570 10.47 1.24 -35.53
N PRO A 571 9.36 0.47 -35.48
CA PRO A 571 8.25 0.77 -34.58
C PRO A 571 8.64 0.84 -33.10
N GLU A 572 9.64 0.08 -32.67
CA GLU A 572 10.20 0.11 -31.30
C GLU A 572 10.85 1.45 -30.95
N ASP A 573 11.37 2.14 -31.96
CA ASP A 573 12.02 3.43 -31.77
C ASP A 573 11.01 4.58 -31.73
N ILE A 574 9.73 4.36 -32.06
CA ILE A 574 8.73 5.42 -32.11
C ILE A 574 8.48 5.93 -30.69
N SER A 575 8.74 7.20 -30.44
CA SER A 575 8.51 7.84 -29.14
C SER A 575 7.15 8.54 -29.07
N ILE A 576 6.75 9.29 -30.10
CA ILE A 576 5.50 10.07 -30.13
C ILE A 576 4.80 9.91 -31.49
N ILE A 577 3.48 9.83 -31.45
CA ILE A 577 2.60 9.92 -32.63
C ILE A 577 1.60 11.06 -32.40
N LYS A 578 1.49 12.00 -33.35
CA LYS A 578 0.52 13.09 -33.35
C LYS A 578 -0.02 13.36 -34.74
N SER A 579 -1.15 14.04 -34.79
CA SER A 579 -1.77 14.57 -36.00
C SER A 579 -1.91 16.09 -35.88
N PHE A 580 -1.67 16.80 -36.97
CA PHE A 580 -1.84 18.26 -37.04
C PHE A 580 -2.07 18.67 -38.50
N ASN A 581 -3.01 19.57 -38.78
CA ASN A 581 -3.30 20.08 -40.13
C ASN A 581 -3.38 18.98 -41.21
N ASN A 582 -4.07 17.87 -40.90
CA ASN A 582 -4.20 16.67 -41.73
C ASN A 582 -2.88 15.94 -42.05
N ASN A 583 -1.77 16.29 -41.41
CA ASN A 583 -0.51 15.55 -41.46
C ASN A 583 -0.37 14.65 -40.23
N TRP A 584 0.35 13.54 -40.42
CA TRP A 584 0.86 12.67 -39.38
C TRP A 584 2.28 13.07 -39.02
N LEU A 585 2.57 13.08 -37.73
CA LEU A 585 3.88 13.36 -37.16
C LEU A 585 4.31 12.17 -36.29
N ILE A 586 5.51 11.66 -36.56
CA ILE A 586 6.15 10.61 -35.78
C ILE A 586 7.52 11.10 -35.34
N THR A 587 7.87 10.86 -34.08
CA THR A 587 9.25 11.03 -33.60
C THR A 587 9.84 9.69 -33.20
N ASN A 588 11.15 9.54 -33.35
CA ASN A 588 11.87 8.38 -32.83
C ASN A 588 12.65 8.72 -31.54
N ASN A 589 13.27 7.71 -30.92
CA ASN A 589 14.11 7.85 -29.73
C ASN A 589 15.38 8.69 -29.97
N GLU A 590 15.79 8.86 -31.23
CA GLU A 590 16.87 9.77 -31.66
C GLU A 590 16.38 11.20 -31.95
N ASN A 591 15.13 11.53 -31.62
CA ASN A 591 14.51 12.85 -31.82
C ASN A 591 14.38 13.32 -33.27
N LYS A 592 14.49 12.39 -34.24
CA LYS A 592 14.16 12.68 -35.64
C LYS A 592 12.65 12.79 -35.78
N ILE A 593 12.21 13.85 -36.45
CA ILE A 593 10.81 14.10 -36.72
C ILE A 593 10.50 13.73 -38.16
N TYR A 594 9.45 12.94 -38.35
CA TYR A 594 8.95 12.50 -39.63
C TYR A 594 7.52 12.99 -39.83
N ILE A 595 7.26 13.61 -40.98
CA ILE A 595 5.93 14.11 -41.33
C ILE A 595 5.44 13.41 -42.59
N SER A 596 4.17 13.01 -42.61
CA SER A 596 3.52 12.39 -43.76
C SER A 596 2.07 12.83 -43.91
N GLN A 597 1.63 13.04 -45.15
CA GLN A 597 0.22 13.28 -45.49
C GLN A 597 -0.52 11.99 -45.84
N ASP A 598 0.19 11.03 -46.43
CA ASP A 598 -0.40 9.83 -47.04
C ASP A 598 -0.04 8.52 -46.32
N LEU A 599 0.80 8.60 -45.27
CA LEU A 599 1.39 7.49 -44.52
C LEU A 599 2.31 6.57 -45.36
N LYS A 600 2.54 6.90 -46.63
CA LYS A 600 3.38 6.14 -47.56
C LYS A 600 4.73 6.79 -47.75
N LYS A 601 4.77 8.12 -47.81
CA LYS A 601 5.98 8.91 -47.94
C LYS A 601 6.17 9.72 -46.66
N TRP A 602 7.29 9.49 -46.01
CA TRP A 602 7.69 10.21 -44.81
C TRP A 602 8.85 11.14 -45.14
N ASN A 603 8.66 12.43 -44.83
CA ASN A 603 9.72 13.41 -44.95
C ASN A 603 10.37 13.58 -43.58
N SER A 604 11.67 13.30 -43.47
CA SER A 604 12.45 13.65 -42.29
C SER A 604 12.63 15.17 -42.25
N VAL A 605 12.23 15.80 -41.15
CA VAL A 605 12.38 17.23 -40.95
C VAL A 605 13.65 17.50 -40.17
N ALA A 606 14.59 18.19 -40.81
CA ALA A 606 15.76 18.73 -40.12
C ALA A 606 15.35 20.04 -39.43
N ILE A 607 15.46 20.07 -38.11
CA ILE A 607 15.16 21.26 -37.32
C ILE A 607 16.48 21.92 -36.95
N GLU A 608 16.85 22.98 -37.69
CA GLU A 608 18.12 23.68 -37.48
C GLU A 608 18.29 24.25 -36.06
N CYS A 609 17.19 24.51 -35.37
CA CYS A 609 17.18 25.00 -33.99
C CYS A 609 17.12 23.90 -32.91
N LEU A 610 17.17 22.61 -33.28
CA LEU A 610 17.30 21.50 -32.33
C LEU A 610 18.78 21.31 -32.01
N ASP A 611 19.15 21.27 -30.73
CA ASP A 611 20.55 20.97 -30.37
C ASP A 611 20.82 19.47 -30.54
N ASP A 612 22.04 19.13 -30.98
CA ASP A 612 22.48 17.75 -31.28
C ASP A 612 22.36 16.76 -30.10
N PHE A 613 22.18 17.26 -28.86
CA PHE A 613 22.05 16.44 -27.63
C PHE A 613 20.72 16.66 -26.89
N SER A 614 19.71 17.26 -27.54
CA SER A 614 18.40 17.52 -26.94
C SER A 614 17.41 16.39 -27.25
N TYR A 615 16.75 15.85 -26.22
CA TYR A 615 15.59 14.97 -26.43
C TYR A 615 14.26 15.71 -26.34
N ILE A 616 13.30 15.25 -27.14
CA ILE A 616 11.94 15.79 -27.16
C ILE A 616 11.22 15.28 -25.92
N LYS A 617 10.88 16.19 -25.03
CA LYS A 617 10.16 15.90 -23.79
C LYS A 617 8.65 15.85 -24.02
N GLU A 618 8.11 16.81 -24.78
CA GLU A 618 6.67 16.88 -25.07
C GLU A 618 6.39 17.58 -26.40
N ILE A 619 5.34 17.14 -27.10
CA ILE A 619 4.79 17.81 -28.30
C ILE A 619 3.32 18.17 -28.06
N LYS A 620 3.01 19.46 -28.19
CA LYS A 620 1.65 20.00 -28.10
C LYS A 620 1.18 20.55 -29.44
N VAL A 621 -0.13 20.45 -29.67
CA VAL A 621 -0.81 21.15 -30.76
C VAL A 621 -1.80 22.11 -30.12
N ILE A 622 -1.59 23.41 -30.27
CA ILE A 622 -2.45 24.46 -29.71
C ILE A 622 -2.82 25.41 -30.85
N ASP A 623 -4.12 25.58 -31.14
CA ASP A 623 -4.59 26.40 -32.28
C ASP A 623 -3.87 26.07 -33.60
N ASN A 624 -3.74 24.78 -33.94
CA ASN A 624 -3.02 24.28 -35.13
C ASN A 624 -1.53 24.64 -35.20
N LEU A 625 -0.94 25.06 -34.07
CA LEU A 625 0.49 25.30 -33.93
C LEU A 625 1.15 24.12 -33.22
N LEU A 626 2.16 23.54 -33.84
CA LEU A 626 3.04 22.57 -33.21
C LEU A 626 4.00 23.28 -32.26
N ILE A 627 4.10 22.79 -31.03
CA ILE A 627 5.03 23.26 -30.01
C ILE A 627 5.78 22.05 -29.48
N ILE A 628 7.11 22.15 -29.42
CA ILE A 628 7.99 21.09 -28.94
C ILE A 628 8.81 21.62 -27.77
N PHE A 629 8.68 20.95 -26.63
CA PHE A 629 9.53 21.14 -25.47
C PHE A 629 10.69 20.14 -25.52
N GLN A 630 11.91 20.67 -25.58
CA GLN A 630 13.16 19.90 -25.54
C GLN A 630 13.63 19.78 -24.10
N ASN A 631 14.52 18.85 -23.77
CA ASN A 631 14.91 18.65 -22.38
C ASN A 631 15.70 19.80 -21.72
N ASN A 632 16.27 20.71 -22.53
CA ASN A 632 16.93 21.94 -22.09
C ASN A 632 16.06 23.19 -22.33
N TYR A 633 14.74 23.02 -22.50
CA TYR A 633 13.82 24.14 -22.73
C TYR A 633 13.85 25.19 -21.61
N GLU A 634 14.30 24.79 -20.42
CA GLU A 634 14.45 25.67 -19.26
C GLU A 634 15.50 26.77 -19.47
N GLU A 635 16.51 26.51 -20.31
CA GLU A 635 17.57 27.47 -20.66
C GLU A 635 17.42 28.04 -22.07
N LYS A 636 16.66 27.36 -22.94
CA LYS A 636 16.60 27.67 -24.37
C LYS A 636 15.19 27.99 -24.89
N GLY A 637 14.15 27.83 -24.10
CA GLY A 637 12.77 27.93 -24.55
C GLY A 637 12.33 26.72 -25.36
N PHE A 638 11.15 26.81 -25.95
CA PHE A 638 10.56 25.78 -26.80
C PHE A 638 10.68 26.18 -28.28
N ILE A 639 10.44 25.24 -29.17
CA ILE A 639 10.36 25.51 -30.61
C ILE A 639 8.93 25.31 -31.09
N TYR A 640 8.55 26.01 -32.14
CA TYR A 640 7.19 25.93 -32.66
C TYR A 640 7.13 26.11 -34.17
N SER A 641 6.09 25.56 -34.79
CA SER A 641 5.85 25.62 -36.23
C SER A 641 4.36 25.57 -36.55
N SER A 642 3.96 26.25 -37.62
CA SER A 642 2.57 26.22 -38.14
C SER A 642 2.37 25.23 -39.28
N ASP A 643 3.47 24.82 -39.94
CA ASP A 643 3.46 23.94 -41.11
C ASP A 643 4.27 22.66 -40.87
N GLY A 644 4.96 22.54 -39.72
CA GLY A 644 5.85 21.43 -39.39
C GLY A 644 7.18 21.45 -40.15
N ILE A 645 7.43 22.47 -40.97
CA ILE A 645 8.61 22.60 -41.84
C ILE A 645 9.45 23.79 -41.39
N ASN A 646 8.83 24.95 -41.23
CA ASN A 646 9.48 26.17 -40.81
C ASN A 646 9.37 26.29 -39.28
N TRP A 647 10.50 26.08 -38.60
CA TRP A 647 10.58 26.10 -37.15
C TRP A 647 11.11 27.43 -36.64
N LYS A 648 10.50 27.95 -35.58
CA LYS A 648 10.94 29.12 -34.83
C LYS A 648 11.24 28.74 -33.40
N LYS A 649 12.18 29.46 -32.79
CA LYS A 649 12.54 29.31 -31.38
C LYS A 649 11.83 30.39 -30.56
N SER A 650 11.29 30.02 -29.41
CA SER A 650 10.74 30.98 -28.45
C SER A 650 11.85 31.62 -27.62
N ASN A 651 11.50 32.71 -26.96
CA ASN A 651 12.40 33.41 -26.03
C ASN A 651 12.00 33.10 -24.60
N ILE A 652 12.99 32.89 -23.73
CA ILE A 652 12.75 32.86 -22.28
C ILE A 652 12.53 34.29 -21.79
N PRO A 653 11.55 34.52 -20.89
CA PRO A 653 11.35 35.83 -20.28
C PRO A 653 12.62 36.40 -19.60
N ASN A 654 12.86 37.70 -19.77
CA ASN A 654 14.02 38.37 -19.14
C ASN A 654 13.95 38.29 -17.61
N GLY A 655 15.08 37.99 -16.96
CA GLY A 655 15.17 37.90 -15.50
C GLY A 655 14.81 36.53 -14.91
N ILE A 656 14.49 35.56 -15.77
CA ILE A 656 14.39 34.14 -15.39
C ILE A 656 15.78 33.54 -15.48
N ASP A 657 16.23 33.01 -14.35
CA ASP A 657 17.55 32.40 -14.19
C ASP A 657 17.37 31.16 -13.32
N TYR A 658 17.90 30.03 -13.79
CA TYR A 658 17.95 28.77 -13.07
C TYR A 658 18.58 28.96 -11.68
N PHE A 659 19.63 29.81 -11.57
CA PHE A 659 20.28 30.12 -10.30
C PHE A 659 19.39 30.91 -9.33
N ASN A 660 18.38 31.63 -9.84
CA ASN A 660 17.41 32.36 -9.03
C ASN A 660 16.18 31.52 -8.65
N GLY A 661 16.17 30.22 -9.02
CA GLY A 661 15.13 29.26 -8.64
C GLY A 661 13.79 29.50 -9.34
N ILE A 662 13.78 30.08 -10.54
CA ILE A 662 12.59 30.21 -11.39
C ILE A 662 12.73 29.29 -12.60
N TYR A 663 11.80 28.36 -12.77
CA TYR A 663 11.85 27.33 -13.81
C TYR A 663 10.59 27.40 -14.68
N PRO A 664 10.69 27.44 -16.02
CA PRO A 664 9.53 27.26 -16.88
C PRO A 664 8.97 25.85 -16.72
N THR A 665 7.70 25.67 -17.05
CA THR A 665 7.10 24.33 -17.19
C THR A 665 6.63 24.11 -18.62
N GLU A 666 6.22 22.90 -18.97
CA GLU A 666 5.67 22.58 -20.29
C GLU A 666 4.24 23.12 -20.47
N ASN A 667 3.69 23.78 -19.43
CA ASN A 667 2.31 24.24 -19.40
C ASN A 667 2.18 25.64 -20.03
N LEU A 668 2.12 25.62 -21.35
CA LEU A 668 1.82 26.74 -22.24
C LEU A 668 0.40 26.59 -22.79
N THR A 669 -0.36 27.68 -22.81
CA THR A 669 -1.71 27.72 -23.38
C THR A 669 -2.00 29.08 -24.00
N LYS A 670 -3.11 29.19 -24.72
CA LYS A 670 -3.55 30.43 -25.36
C LYS A 670 -4.91 30.84 -24.82
N PHE A 671 -4.98 32.04 -24.28
CA PHE A 671 -6.19 32.66 -23.76
C PHE A 671 -6.54 33.87 -24.63
N LYS A 672 -7.59 33.76 -25.44
CA LYS A 672 -7.94 34.79 -26.43
C LYS A 672 -6.74 35.10 -27.34
N ASP A 673 -6.31 36.36 -27.41
CA ASP A 673 -5.19 36.81 -28.26
C ASP A 673 -3.84 36.82 -27.53
N ILE A 674 -3.74 36.26 -26.31
CA ILE A 674 -2.50 36.20 -25.54
C ILE A 674 -2.09 34.76 -25.22
N TRP A 675 -0.80 34.50 -25.20
CA TRP A 675 -0.19 33.28 -24.71
C TRP A 675 0.06 33.38 -23.21
N LEU A 676 -0.23 32.31 -22.49
CA LEU A 676 0.05 32.17 -21.06
C LEU A 676 1.02 31.01 -20.87
N TRP A 677 2.12 31.25 -20.18
CA TRP A 677 3.15 30.25 -19.88
C TRP A 677 3.40 30.19 -18.38
N ARG A 678 3.23 29.00 -17.80
CA ARG A 678 3.49 28.77 -16.39
C ARG A 678 4.98 28.57 -16.10
N PHE A 679 5.42 29.20 -15.03
CA PHE A 679 6.70 29.04 -14.39
C PHE A 679 6.49 28.65 -12.92
N THR A 680 7.48 28.03 -12.31
CA THR A 680 7.57 27.79 -10.87
C THR A 680 8.70 28.63 -10.30
N LYS A 681 8.49 29.19 -9.11
CA LYS A 681 9.49 29.92 -8.36
C LYS A 681 9.63 29.31 -6.99
N LYS A 682 10.85 28.85 -6.68
CA LYS A 682 11.21 28.37 -5.36
C LYS A 682 10.96 29.47 -4.33
N THR A 683 10.02 29.20 -3.42
CA THR A 683 9.58 30.16 -2.40
C THR A 683 9.74 29.51 -1.04
N GLU A 684 10.51 30.15 -0.16
CA GLU A 684 10.66 29.71 1.21
C GLU A 684 9.41 30.07 2.02
N TYR A 685 9.02 29.19 2.93
CA TYR A 685 8.05 29.47 3.97
C TYR A 685 8.61 29.07 5.31
N ASN A 686 8.15 29.78 6.34
CA ASN A 686 8.45 29.43 7.71
C ASN A 686 7.33 28.55 8.24
N TYR A 687 7.70 27.48 8.92
CA TYR A 687 6.76 26.72 9.73
C TYR A 687 7.32 26.62 11.13
N THR A 688 6.39 26.67 12.07
CA THR A 688 6.68 26.30 13.43
C THR A 688 6.68 24.79 13.45
N GLU A 689 7.86 24.22 13.44
CA GLU A 689 7.99 22.87 13.94
C GLU A 689 7.78 23.01 15.44
N LYS A 690 6.61 22.56 15.88
CA LYS A 690 6.34 22.50 17.31
C LYS A 690 7.44 21.62 17.88
N GLY A 691 8.21 22.27 18.73
CA GLY A 691 9.29 21.71 19.48
C GLY A 691 8.86 21.81 20.92
N PHE A 692 9.13 20.77 21.66
CA PHE A 692 8.44 20.49 22.91
C PHE A 692 8.79 21.51 24.04
N PHE A 693 9.89 22.30 23.90
CA PHE A 693 10.21 23.44 24.79
C PHE A 693 9.85 24.81 24.23
N SER A 694 10.06 24.94 22.93
CA SER A 694 9.87 26.17 22.20
C SER A 694 9.68 25.77 20.75
N ASP A 695 8.58 26.24 20.21
CA ASP A 695 8.33 26.36 18.79
C ASP A 695 9.60 26.81 18.06
N SER A 696 10.19 25.90 17.28
CA SER A 696 11.35 26.23 16.47
C SER A 696 10.84 26.66 15.09
N VAL A 697 11.25 27.85 14.67
CA VAL A 697 10.89 28.34 13.34
C VAL A 697 11.86 27.72 12.34
N LYS A 698 11.39 26.68 11.64
CA LYS A 698 12.10 26.05 10.54
C LYS A 698 11.67 26.64 9.21
N LYS A 699 12.57 26.52 8.24
CA LYS A 699 12.34 26.91 6.85
C LYS A 699 12.18 25.67 6.00
N SER A 700 11.21 25.70 5.11
CA SER A 700 11.09 24.77 4.00
C SER A 700 10.68 25.57 2.76
N ASP A 701 10.51 24.91 1.64
CA ASP A 701 10.22 25.56 0.38
C ASP A 701 9.16 24.81 -0.43
N TYR A 702 8.56 25.55 -1.35
CA TYR A 702 7.58 25.05 -2.32
C TYR A 702 7.72 25.84 -3.64
N ASN A 703 7.14 25.31 -4.70
CA ASN A 703 7.21 25.85 -6.04
C ASN A 703 6.00 26.74 -6.35
N LYS A 704 6.08 28.01 -5.95
CA LYS A 704 5.04 28.99 -6.24
C LYS A 704 4.90 29.22 -7.75
N SER A 705 3.69 29.12 -8.27
CA SER A 705 3.46 29.33 -9.70
C SER A 705 3.47 30.82 -10.07
N ILE A 706 4.10 31.13 -11.21
CA ILE A 706 4.09 32.44 -11.86
C ILE A 706 3.55 32.23 -13.27
N ILE A 707 2.60 33.05 -13.70
CA ILE A 707 2.09 32.99 -15.07
C ILE A 707 2.66 34.18 -15.83
N MET A 708 3.40 33.91 -16.89
CA MET A 708 3.86 34.92 -17.83
C MET A 708 2.89 34.99 -19.01
N CYS A 709 2.69 36.18 -19.57
CA CYS A 709 1.92 36.39 -20.78
C CYS A 709 2.72 37.10 -21.87
N SER A 710 2.36 36.82 -23.12
CA SER A 710 2.85 37.56 -24.29
C SER A 710 1.84 37.52 -25.43
N SER A 711 1.87 38.51 -26.32
CA SER A 711 1.05 38.52 -27.55
C SER A 711 1.61 37.60 -28.64
N THR A 712 2.87 37.19 -28.53
CA THR A 712 3.58 36.35 -29.50
C THR A 712 4.51 35.37 -28.78
N LEU A 713 4.79 34.22 -29.37
CA LEU A 713 5.64 33.19 -28.74
C LEU A 713 7.14 33.55 -28.73
N ASP A 714 7.56 34.43 -29.63
CA ASP A 714 8.91 35.01 -29.73
C ASP A 714 8.98 36.43 -29.12
N GLY A 715 7.89 36.94 -28.55
CA GLY A 715 7.78 38.28 -27.98
C GLY A 715 8.37 38.43 -26.58
N GLY A 716 8.32 39.66 -26.07
CA GLY A 716 8.62 39.94 -24.67
C GLY A 716 7.55 39.34 -23.77
N TRP A 717 7.96 38.47 -22.84
CA TRP A 717 7.09 37.91 -21.82
C TRP A 717 7.07 38.80 -20.59
N THR A 718 5.88 39.01 -20.02
CA THR A 718 5.68 39.79 -18.78
C THR A 718 4.79 39.02 -17.82
N GLU A 719 4.91 39.24 -16.52
CA GLU A 719 4.02 38.60 -15.55
C GLU A 719 2.56 39.00 -15.80
N TRP A 720 1.67 38.02 -15.82
CA TRP A 720 0.25 38.24 -16.10
C TRP A 720 -0.42 38.86 -14.88
N GLU A 721 -0.91 40.09 -15.03
CA GLU A 721 -1.53 40.87 -13.94
C GLU A 721 -2.74 40.17 -13.29
N CYS A 722 -3.39 39.27 -14.02
CA CYS A 722 -4.54 38.51 -13.55
C CYS A 722 -4.15 37.16 -12.90
N SER A 723 -2.88 36.93 -12.60
CA SER A 723 -2.44 35.71 -11.90
C SER A 723 -3.15 35.56 -10.54
N PRO A 724 -3.53 34.34 -10.12
CA PRO A 724 -4.29 34.14 -8.90
C PRO A 724 -3.42 34.42 -7.67
N HIS A 725 -4.01 35.01 -6.64
CA HIS A 725 -3.37 35.02 -5.33
C HIS A 725 -3.70 33.69 -4.63
N LEU A 726 -2.73 32.78 -4.60
CA LEU A 726 -2.87 31.48 -3.93
C LEU A 726 -2.36 31.55 -2.51
N ASP A 727 -2.96 30.74 -1.64
CA ASP A 727 -2.49 30.53 -0.28
C ASP A 727 -1.05 30.00 -0.27
N GLU A 728 -0.30 30.32 0.79
CA GLU A 728 1.04 29.79 1.00
C GLU A 728 1.04 28.25 0.92
N GLY A 729 1.97 27.69 0.14
CA GLY A 729 2.14 26.24 -0.04
C GLY A 729 1.29 25.59 -1.13
N LEU A 730 0.36 26.33 -1.74
CA LEU A 730 -0.47 25.85 -2.85
C LEU A 730 0.25 26.06 -4.19
N GLU A 731 0.37 25.00 -4.98
CA GLU A 731 1.06 24.98 -6.27
C GLU A 731 0.06 24.72 -7.40
N ILE A 732 0.14 25.50 -8.49
CA ILE A 732 -0.63 25.21 -9.71
C ILE A 732 0.05 24.06 -10.44
N GLN A 733 -0.62 22.91 -10.45
CA GLN A 733 -0.16 21.74 -11.19
C GLN A 733 -0.40 21.89 -12.67
N ASN A 734 -1.58 22.40 -13.06
CA ASN A 734 -1.95 22.60 -14.46
C ASN A 734 -2.83 23.84 -14.66
N LEU A 735 -2.60 24.55 -15.77
CA LEU A 735 -3.42 25.62 -16.34
C LEU A 735 -4.04 25.14 -17.66
N PHE A 736 -5.36 25.28 -17.76
CA PHE A 736 -6.12 24.98 -18.96
C PHE A 736 -7.01 26.16 -19.34
N ILE A 737 -7.36 26.25 -20.63
CA ILE A 737 -8.39 27.15 -21.13
C ILE A 737 -9.50 26.27 -21.66
N LEU A 738 -10.72 26.43 -21.14
CA LEU A 738 -11.86 25.71 -21.69
C LEU A 738 -12.09 26.15 -23.15
N PRO A 739 -12.18 25.20 -24.09
CA PRO A 739 -12.50 25.50 -25.49
C PRO A 739 -13.82 26.29 -25.60
N GLU A 740 -13.93 27.12 -26.63
CA GLU A 740 -15.08 28.00 -26.94
C GLU A 740 -15.41 29.07 -25.89
N ALA A 741 -15.64 28.68 -24.62
CA ALA A 741 -15.88 29.59 -23.50
C ALA A 741 -14.69 30.52 -23.21
N ASN A 742 -13.48 30.15 -23.64
CA ASN A 742 -12.25 30.85 -23.33
C ASN A 742 -12.15 31.12 -21.81
N LEU A 743 -12.38 30.09 -21.00
CA LEU A 743 -12.39 30.21 -19.55
C LEU A 743 -11.11 29.59 -18.96
N PRO A 744 -10.21 30.40 -18.37
CA PRO A 744 -9.05 29.86 -17.66
C PRO A 744 -9.45 29.06 -16.41
N ILE A 745 -8.90 27.85 -16.28
CA ILE A 745 -9.03 26.98 -15.11
C ILE A 745 -7.64 26.55 -14.64
N PHE A 746 -7.42 26.62 -13.32
CA PHE A 746 -6.27 26.04 -12.66
C PHE A 746 -6.67 24.82 -11.87
N LEU A 747 -5.82 23.79 -11.92
CA LEU A 747 -5.79 22.73 -10.93
C LEU A 747 -4.60 22.99 -10.02
N ALA A 748 -4.85 23.08 -8.71
CA ALA A 748 -3.85 23.40 -7.72
C ALA A 748 -3.91 22.43 -6.54
N GLU A 749 -2.75 22.08 -6.00
CA GLU A 749 -2.65 21.25 -4.80
C GLU A 749 -1.56 21.76 -3.88
N TYR A 750 -1.69 21.46 -2.59
CA TYR A 750 -0.63 21.82 -1.66
C TYR A 750 0.57 20.93 -1.88
N CYS A 751 1.75 21.55 -1.90
CA CYS A 751 3.03 20.86 -1.91
C CYS A 751 3.06 19.81 -0.79
N TRP A 752 3.57 18.61 -1.08
CA TRP A 752 3.58 17.50 -0.12
C TRP A 752 4.33 17.87 1.18
N SER A 753 5.50 18.51 1.06
CA SER A 753 6.27 19.00 2.21
C SER A 753 5.47 20.03 3.02
N TYR A 754 4.73 20.93 2.35
CA TYR A 754 3.86 21.91 2.99
C TYR A 754 2.70 21.24 3.74
N LYS A 755 2.01 20.27 3.12
CA LYS A 755 0.93 19.52 3.79
C LYS A 755 1.44 18.85 5.06
N SER A 756 2.59 18.20 4.99
CA SER A 756 3.22 17.54 6.14
C SER A 756 3.61 18.56 7.22
N ASN A 757 4.42 19.56 6.87
CA ASN A 757 4.97 20.55 7.80
C ASN A 757 3.91 21.43 8.48
N LYS A 758 2.80 21.73 7.79
CA LYS A 758 1.69 22.55 8.31
C LYS A 758 0.49 21.73 8.78
N LYS A 759 0.63 20.39 8.84
CA LYS A 759 -0.44 19.45 9.27
C LYS A 759 -1.75 19.64 8.50
N LYS A 760 -1.66 19.90 7.20
CA LYS A 760 -2.79 20.00 6.25
C LYS A 760 -2.97 18.68 5.47
N VAL A 761 -2.89 17.54 6.16
CA VAL A 761 -2.84 16.21 5.51
C VAL A 761 -4.14 15.92 4.73
N ASP A 762 -5.28 16.41 5.23
CA ASP A 762 -6.59 16.27 4.58
C ASP A 762 -6.89 17.33 3.51
N ALA A 763 -5.93 18.22 3.21
CA ALA A 763 -6.16 19.25 2.20
C ALA A 763 -6.25 18.64 0.80
N LYS A 764 -7.47 18.65 0.25
CA LYS A 764 -7.75 18.18 -1.10
C LYS A 764 -7.27 19.17 -2.17
N PRO A 765 -6.94 18.68 -3.38
CA PRO A 765 -6.75 19.54 -4.55
C PRO A 765 -7.94 20.45 -4.81
N GLN A 766 -7.67 21.59 -5.44
CA GLN A 766 -8.66 22.61 -5.74
C GLN A 766 -8.60 22.98 -7.22
N ALA A 767 -9.77 23.23 -7.78
CA ALA A 767 -9.89 23.84 -9.09
C ALA A 767 -10.36 25.29 -8.94
N LEU A 768 -9.72 26.22 -9.66
CA LEU A 768 -10.10 27.62 -9.69
C LEU A 768 -10.40 28.04 -11.12
N TYR A 769 -11.40 28.88 -11.34
CA TYR A 769 -11.71 29.46 -12.65
C TYR A 769 -11.64 30.99 -12.62
N PHE A 770 -11.26 31.59 -13.75
CA PHE A 770 -11.17 33.04 -13.90
C PHE A 770 -12.50 33.61 -14.42
N SER A 771 -13.23 34.31 -13.56
CA SER A 771 -14.55 34.87 -13.92
C SER A 771 -14.47 36.22 -14.64
N ASP A 772 -15.55 36.59 -15.35
CA ASP A 772 -15.63 37.80 -16.18
C ASP A 772 -15.35 39.12 -15.44
N ASN A 773 -15.52 39.14 -14.12
CA ASN A 773 -15.18 40.29 -13.28
C ASN A 773 -13.68 40.38 -12.95
N GLN A 774 -12.84 39.64 -13.69
CA GLN A 774 -11.39 39.53 -13.53
C GLN A 774 -10.96 39.00 -12.16
N LYS A 775 -11.75 38.09 -11.57
CA LYS A 775 -11.40 37.44 -10.30
C LYS A 775 -11.43 35.93 -10.42
N TRP A 776 -10.49 35.29 -9.73
CA TRP A 776 -10.48 33.86 -9.53
C TRP A 776 -11.53 33.43 -8.52
N ARG A 777 -12.19 32.32 -8.82
CA ARG A 777 -13.20 31.70 -7.96
C ARG A 777 -12.92 30.21 -7.85
N THR A 778 -13.09 29.66 -6.66
CA THR A 778 -13.00 28.21 -6.44
C THR A 778 -14.21 27.53 -7.08
N CYS A 779 -13.96 26.44 -7.80
CA CYS A 779 -15.02 25.59 -8.32
C CYS A 779 -15.66 24.76 -7.19
N SER A 780 -16.90 24.32 -7.36
CA SER A 780 -17.66 23.62 -6.31
C SER A 780 -17.46 22.09 -6.28
N TRP A 781 -16.92 21.50 -7.35
CA TRP A 781 -16.57 20.07 -7.41
C TRP A 781 -15.38 19.71 -6.51
N LYS A 782 -15.41 18.47 -6.01
CA LYS A 782 -14.35 17.91 -5.16
C LYS A 782 -13.45 17.03 -6.00
N ILE A 783 -12.17 17.35 -5.99
CA ILE A 783 -11.10 16.58 -6.65
C ILE A 783 -10.34 15.84 -5.56
N ASP A 784 -10.09 14.56 -5.78
CA ASP A 784 -9.33 13.70 -4.89
C ASP A 784 -7.84 13.72 -5.26
N THR A 785 -7.52 13.69 -6.56
CA THR A 785 -6.13 13.66 -7.07
C THR A 785 -5.95 14.48 -8.34
N ILE A 786 -4.74 15.03 -8.53
CA ILE A 786 -4.31 15.62 -9.81
C ILE A 786 -3.12 14.80 -10.33
N GLN A 787 -3.24 14.27 -11.55
CA GLN A 787 -2.16 13.60 -12.26
C GLN A 787 -1.58 14.49 -13.36
N SER A 788 -0.34 14.21 -13.75
CA SER A 788 0.37 14.96 -14.80
C SER A 788 -0.34 14.93 -16.15
N ASN A 789 -1.04 13.85 -16.47
CA ASN A 789 -1.84 13.67 -17.68
C ASN A 789 -3.29 14.21 -17.56
N SER A 790 -3.61 15.01 -16.55
CA SER A 790 -4.93 15.65 -16.48
C SER A 790 -5.20 16.48 -17.73
N PHE A 791 -6.44 16.49 -18.21
CA PHE A 791 -6.81 17.31 -19.37
C PHE A 791 -8.27 17.75 -19.31
N PHE A 792 -8.57 18.76 -20.12
CA PHE A 792 -9.89 19.31 -20.35
C PHE A 792 -10.19 19.29 -21.84
N GLU A 793 -11.36 18.83 -22.23
CA GLU A 793 -11.81 18.78 -23.61
C GLU A 793 -13.28 19.18 -23.70
N GLU A 794 -13.69 19.70 -24.85
CA GLU A 794 -15.09 19.90 -25.17
C GLU A 794 -15.61 18.73 -25.99
N VAL A 795 -16.71 18.13 -25.55
CA VAL A 795 -17.33 16.93 -26.10
C VAL A 795 -18.85 17.12 -26.18
N ASN A 796 -19.40 17.21 -27.39
CA ASN A 796 -20.85 17.29 -27.64
C ASN A 796 -21.59 18.35 -26.80
N ASN A 797 -21.03 19.56 -26.72
CA ASN A 797 -21.51 20.71 -25.92
C ASN A 797 -21.36 20.56 -24.40
N PHE A 798 -20.59 19.59 -23.93
CA PHE A 798 -20.17 19.49 -22.53
C PHE A 798 -18.65 19.66 -22.45
N TYR A 799 -18.19 20.26 -21.37
CA TYR A 799 -16.78 20.16 -20.97
C TYR A 799 -16.58 18.85 -20.22
N TYR A 800 -15.57 18.09 -20.64
CA TYR A 800 -15.08 16.90 -19.98
C TYR A 800 -13.74 17.20 -19.33
N CYS A 801 -13.51 16.62 -18.15
CA CYS A 801 -12.24 16.71 -17.45
C CYS A 801 -11.85 15.34 -16.88
N GLN A 802 -10.57 14.99 -17.07
CA GLN A 802 -9.91 13.90 -16.35
C GLN A 802 -8.88 14.54 -15.41
N THR A 803 -8.98 14.29 -14.10
CA THR A 803 -7.99 14.80 -13.12
C THR A 803 -7.06 13.73 -12.59
N GLY A 804 -7.50 12.46 -12.56
CA GLY A 804 -6.70 11.36 -12.04
C GLY A 804 -7.26 10.00 -12.46
N TYR A 805 -6.74 8.92 -11.91
CA TYR A 805 -7.17 7.57 -12.27
C TYR A 805 -8.64 7.32 -11.92
N CYS A 806 -9.46 6.99 -12.93
CA CYS A 806 -10.92 6.85 -12.80
C CYS A 806 -11.61 8.09 -12.19
N GLU A 807 -11.00 9.27 -12.29
CA GLU A 807 -11.55 10.52 -11.77
C GLU A 807 -11.93 11.47 -12.92
N SER A 808 -13.17 11.29 -13.38
CA SER A 808 -13.73 11.97 -14.55
C SER A 808 -14.90 12.87 -14.18
N PHE A 809 -15.04 13.99 -14.87
CA PHE A 809 -16.05 14.98 -14.57
C PHE A 809 -16.61 15.62 -15.85
N THR A 810 -17.84 16.11 -15.77
CA THR A 810 -18.49 16.82 -16.88
C THR A 810 -19.18 18.10 -16.43
N SER A 811 -19.24 19.10 -17.31
CA SER A 811 -19.94 20.37 -17.08
C SER A 811 -20.61 20.87 -18.35
N GLN A 812 -21.77 21.51 -18.23
CA GLN A 812 -22.44 22.17 -19.36
C GLN A 812 -21.99 23.62 -19.58
N ASN A 813 -21.46 24.25 -18.53
CA ASN A 813 -21.21 25.70 -18.52
C ASN A 813 -19.77 26.04 -18.12
N GLY A 814 -18.95 25.05 -17.75
CA GLY A 814 -17.57 25.21 -17.33
C GLY A 814 -17.40 25.58 -15.85
N PHE A 815 -18.49 25.82 -15.12
CA PHE A 815 -18.49 26.26 -13.73
C PHE A 815 -19.02 25.20 -12.77
N GLU A 816 -20.12 24.56 -13.14
CA GLU A 816 -20.77 23.49 -12.37
C GLU A 816 -20.39 22.14 -12.97
N TRP A 817 -19.68 21.35 -12.19
CA TRP A 817 -19.14 20.09 -12.64
C TRP A 817 -19.68 18.92 -11.83
N HIS A 818 -19.91 17.81 -12.52
CA HIS A 818 -20.45 16.58 -11.96
C HIS A 818 -19.48 15.42 -12.18
N LYS A 819 -19.15 14.70 -11.11
CA LYS A 819 -18.32 13.49 -11.17
C LYS A 819 -19.08 12.42 -11.96
N LYS A 820 -18.38 11.77 -12.88
CA LYS A 820 -18.87 10.65 -13.67
C LYS A 820 -18.43 9.35 -13.01
N ASP A 821 -19.37 8.42 -12.88
CA ASP A 821 -19.07 7.06 -12.41
C ASP A 821 -18.61 6.23 -13.61
N MET A 822 -17.29 6.13 -13.78
CA MET A 822 -16.66 5.40 -14.86
C MET A 822 -15.72 4.37 -14.25
N ASN A 823 -15.76 3.14 -14.76
CA ASN A 823 -14.91 2.03 -14.32
C ASN A 823 -13.57 1.97 -15.09
N PHE A 824 -13.24 2.99 -15.87
CA PHE A 824 -12.02 3.11 -16.64
C PHE A 824 -11.49 4.55 -16.64
N SER A 825 -10.19 4.70 -16.90
CA SER A 825 -9.52 6.01 -17.01
C SER A 825 -9.37 6.40 -18.48
N VAL A 826 -9.64 7.66 -18.81
CA VAL A 826 -9.49 8.16 -20.19
C VAL A 826 -8.11 8.79 -20.36
N ASP A 827 -7.38 8.37 -21.38
CA ASP A 827 -6.07 8.93 -21.71
C ASP A 827 -6.17 10.09 -22.71
N GLN A 828 -7.00 9.93 -23.75
CA GLN A 828 -7.23 10.91 -24.81
C GLN A 828 -8.66 10.80 -25.35
N ILE A 829 -9.17 11.90 -25.90
CA ILE A 829 -10.46 11.95 -26.57
C ILE A 829 -10.26 12.39 -28.01
N PHE A 830 -10.76 11.57 -28.95
CA PHE A 830 -10.82 11.91 -30.35
C PHE A 830 -12.26 12.24 -30.75
N LYS A 831 -12.44 13.42 -31.33
CA LYS A 831 -13.75 13.99 -31.67
C LYS A 831 -14.06 13.74 -33.13
N LEU A 832 -15.15 13.02 -33.42
CA LEU A 832 -15.69 12.84 -34.77
C LEU A 832 -17.07 13.49 -34.87
N SER A 833 -17.63 13.59 -36.08
CA SER A 833 -18.88 14.31 -36.33
C SER A 833 -20.09 13.75 -35.56
N ASN A 834 -20.18 12.43 -35.42
CA ASN A 834 -21.38 11.75 -34.88
C ASN A 834 -21.15 11.10 -33.50
N PHE A 835 -19.89 10.87 -33.13
CA PHE A 835 -19.49 10.21 -31.89
C PHE A 835 -18.06 10.59 -31.52
N ASN A 836 -17.65 10.24 -30.30
CA ASN A 836 -16.30 10.45 -29.80
C ASN A 836 -15.68 9.13 -29.38
N ILE A 837 -14.35 9.03 -29.54
CA ILE A 837 -13.55 7.87 -29.14
C ILE A 837 -12.73 8.29 -27.93
N PHE A 838 -12.84 7.52 -26.86
CA PHE A 838 -12.11 7.68 -25.61
C PHE A 838 -11.11 6.53 -25.54
N THR A 839 -9.82 6.85 -25.57
CA THR A 839 -8.78 5.84 -25.41
C THR A 839 -8.61 5.55 -23.92
N SER A 840 -8.48 4.28 -23.58
CA SER A 840 -8.22 3.86 -22.22
C SER A 840 -7.39 2.59 -22.27
N SER A 841 -6.08 2.69 -21.99
CA SER A 841 -5.16 1.55 -22.10
C SER A 841 -5.43 0.72 -23.37
N ASN A 842 -5.53 -0.61 -23.25
CA ASN A 842 -5.76 -1.55 -24.36
C ASN A 842 -7.21 -1.57 -24.91
N SER A 843 -8.06 -0.60 -24.57
CA SER A 843 -9.46 -0.53 -25.00
C SER A 843 -9.81 0.83 -25.63
N LEU A 844 -10.77 0.81 -26.55
CA LEU A 844 -11.39 2.02 -27.09
C LEU A 844 -12.85 2.09 -26.67
N TYR A 845 -13.28 3.24 -26.17
CA TYR A 845 -14.66 3.46 -25.76
C TYR A 845 -15.33 4.49 -26.67
N PHE A 846 -16.54 4.19 -27.13
CA PHE A 846 -17.27 5.02 -28.07
C PHE A 846 -18.52 5.60 -27.41
N SER A 847 -18.74 6.90 -27.61
CA SER A 847 -19.89 7.59 -27.03
C SER A 847 -20.45 8.67 -27.94
N THR A 848 -21.78 8.72 -28.05
CA THR A 848 -22.54 9.76 -28.76
C THR A 848 -22.96 10.91 -27.84
N ASN A 849 -22.94 10.74 -26.52
CA ASN A 849 -23.55 11.68 -25.59
C ASN A 849 -22.88 11.77 -24.21
N ILE A 850 -21.70 11.15 -24.03
CA ILE A 850 -20.90 11.10 -22.79
C ILE A 850 -21.59 10.49 -21.57
N ASN A 851 -22.80 9.94 -21.74
CA ASN A 851 -23.55 9.23 -20.71
C ASN A 851 -23.46 7.71 -20.91
N GLU A 852 -23.29 7.26 -22.15
CA GLU A 852 -23.17 5.86 -22.51
C GLU A 852 -21.85 5.61 -23.22
N PHE A 853 -21.11 4.59 -22.79
CA PHE A 853 -19.85 4.18 -23.39
C PHE A 853 -19.95 2.74 -23.86
N HIS A 854 -19.57 2.51 -25.11
CA HIS A 854 -19.51 1.18 -25.70
C HIS A 854 -18.04 0.79 -25.88
N GLU A 855 -17.61 -0.30 -25.25
CA GLU A 855 -16.24 -0.77 -25.29
C GLU A 855 -15.96 -1.61 -26.56
N MET A 856 -14.88 -1.29 -27.26
CA MET A 856 -14.27 -2.10 -28.30
C MET A 856 -12.97 -2.68 -27.74
N ILE A 857 -12.90 -4.01 -27.69
CA ILE A 857 -11.67 -4.71 -27.30
C ILE A 857 -10.78 -4.79 -28.52
N LEU A 858 -9.53 -4.33 -28.38
CA LEU A 858 -8.52 -4.45 -29.42
C LEU A 858 -7.88 -5.84 -29.41
N LYS A 859 -7.14 -6.18 -30.48
CA LYS A 859 -6.41 -7.45 -30.55
C LYS A 859 -5.41 -7.55 -29.40
N ASP A 860 -5.15 -8.78 -28.94
CA ASP A 860 -4.22 -9.07 -27.84
C ASP A 860 -2.85 -8.38 -28.04
N GLY A 861 -2.30 -7.87 -26.95
CA GLY A 861 -1.07 -7.06 -26.94
C GLY A 861 -1.25 -5.69 -26.26
N SER A 862 -0.16 -4.92 -26.19
CA SER A 862 -0.21 -3.53 -25.74
C SER A 862 -0.58 -2.61 -26.91
N TRP A 863 -1.50 -1.68 -26.69
CA TRP A 863 -1.82 -0.63 -27.65
C TRP A 863 -1.53 0.74 -27.05
N GLU A 864 -0.71 1.53 -27.74
CA GLU A 864 -0.20 2.80 -27.23
C GLU A 864 -0.14 3.87 -28.32
N LYS A 865 0.05 5.12 -27.89
CA LYS A 865 0.37 6.27 -28.77
C LYS A 865 -0.67 6.47 -29.88
N PHE A 866 -1.95 6.43 -29.53
CA PHE A 866 -3.02 6.70 -30.47
C PHE A 866 -2.98 8.14 -30.99
N SER A 867 -3.35 8.31 -32.26
CA SER A 867 -3.61 9.62 -32.86
C SER A 867 -4.67 9.48 -33.95
N LEU A 868 -5.63 10.41 -33.99
CA LEU A 868 -6.69 10.46 -35.00
C LEU A 868 -6.38 11.54 -36.06
N ASN A 869 -6.57 11.20 -37.33
CA ASN A 869 -6.63 12.16 -38.43
C ASN A 869 -7.84 11.80 -39.31
N ASP A 870 -8.84 12.68 -39.36
CA ASP A 870 -10.14 12.44 -39.98
C ASP A 870 -10.79 11.13 -39.48
N THR A 871 -10.94 10.13 -40.35
CA THR A 871 -11.54 8.82 -40.04
C THR A 871 -10.49 7.70 -39.88
N LYS A 872 -9.22 8.07 -39.66
CA LYS A 872 -8.10 7.14 -39.54
C LYS A 872 -7.42 7.28 -38.20
N LEU A 873 -7.19 6.15 -37.53
CA LEU A 873 -6.42 6.05 -36.30
C LEU A 873 -5.05 5.46 -36.60
N LEU A 874 -4.01 6.06 -36.05
CA LEU A 874 -2.67 5.50 -36.05
C LEU A 874 -2.30 5.15 -34.61
N ALA A 875 -1.76 3.96 -34.39
CA ALA A 875 -1.37 3.49 -33.06
C ALA A 875 -0.18 2.52 -33.14
N LEU A 876 0.56 2.41 -32.04
CA LEU A 876 1.57 1.37 -31.86
C LEU A 876 0.91 0.14 -31.24
N HIS A 877 1.13 -1.03 -31.83
CA HIS A 877 0.64 -2.32 -31.33
C HIS A 877 1.82 -3.25 -31.07
N SER A 878 1.87 -3.79 -29.86
CA SER A 878 2.91 -4.72 -29.42
C SER A 878 2.25 -6.03 -28.99
N PRO A 879 2.10 -7.02 -29.91
CA PRO A 879 1.50 -8.32 -29.55
C PRO A 879 2.32 -9.09 -28.51
N SER A 880 3.64 -8.85 -28.48
CA SER A 880 4.57 -9.44 -27.52
C SER A 880 5.72 -8.48 -27.23
N HIS A 881 6.57 -8.79 -26.25
CA HIS A 881 7.74 -7.96 -25.91
C HIS A 881 8.77 -7.82 -27.05
N HIS A 882 8.74 -8.72 -28.04
CA HIS A 882 9.69 -8.75 -29.15
C HIS A 882 9.10 -8.31 -30.50
N GLU A 883 7.82 -7.94 -30.53
CA GLU A 883 7.14 -7.55 -31.76
C GLU A 883 6.43 -6.22 -31.57
N ASN A 884 6.74 -5.26 -32.44
CA ASN A 884 6.15 -3.93 -32.41
C ASN A 884 5.76 -3.51 -33.83
N TYR A 885 4.52 -3.07 -34.00
CA TYR A 885 3.95 -2.71 -35.29
C TYR A 885 3.27 -1.35 -35.23
N LEU A 886 3.51 -0.52 -36.25
CA LEU A 886 2.73 0.67 -36.46
C LEU A 886 1.45 0.28 -37.23
N MET A 887 0.30 0.49 -36.62
CA MET A 887 -1.00 0.04 -37.10
C MET A 887 -1.87 1.23 -37.53
N LEU A 888 -2.49 1.12 -38.70
CA LEU A 888 -3.47 2.06 -39.23
C LEU A 888 -4.87 1.44 -39.14
N GLY A 889 -5.73 2.03 -38.33
CA GLY A 889 -7.14 1.68 -38.21
C GLY A 889 -8.01 2.58 -39.08
N ASN A 890 -8.72 2.00 -40.04
CA ASN A 890 -9.76 2.73 -40.78
C ASN A 890 -11.09 2.57 -40.05
N ILE A 891 -11.69 3.67 -39.62
CA ILE A 891 -12.99 3.66 -38.95
C ILE A 891 -14.09 3.57 -40.02
N GLU A 892 -14.83 2.46 -40.02
CA GLU A 892 -16.01 2.26 -40.84
C GLU A 892 -17.27 2.45 -40.01
N VAL A 893 -18.14 3.35 -40.47
CA VAL A 893 -19.47 3.59 -39.87
C VAL A 893 -20.52 3.03 -40.82
N LYS A 894 -21.37 2.12 -40.33
CA LYS A 894 -22.48 1.50 -41.07
C LYS A 894 -23.79 1.96 -40.45
N GLU A 895 -24.72 2.43 -41.28
CA GLU A 895 -26.10 2.77 -40.86
C GLU A 895 -27.01 1.55 -40.78
#